data_AF-A0AA92WLT8-F1
#
_entry.id   AF-A0AA92WLT8-F1
#
_cell.length_a   1.000
_cell.length_b   1.000
_cell.length_c   1.000
_cell.angle_alpha   90.00
_cell.angle_beta   90.00
_cell.angle_gamma   90.00
#
_symmetry.space_group_name_H-M   'P 1'
#
loop_
_entity.id
_entity.type
_entity.pdbx_description
1 polymer ?
#
loop_
_entity_poly.entity_id
_entity_poly.type
_entity_poly.pdbx_seq_one_letter_code
_entity_poly.pdbx_strand_id
1 'polypeptide(L)'
;MMVHRDKILCFLVLFCCFFAHTPLQAQQPRKKVGLVLGGGGAKGAAEVGVLKVLEEADIPVDYIAGTSIGAIVGGLYAIGYDAANIDSLYRNQNWLFLLSDQVKRESETFLSKEEREKYIVHIPLSKERKVSLPTGYVKGQNIFNLFSKLTVGYHQVDDFSNLPIPYRCVAVDLVEGKEVVFSSGSLPLAMRASMSIPGVFAPVEWKGKMLVDGGALNNLPVDVAKEMGADVIICVDLSTGWKKKEELKSASSVVEQLISMMGQNKYRKNMAEADLYINPSLKGYSAASFQSEAIDTMIQRGEQAARQKWDELMALRKYIYADACDSVASDDTLQDKRLKLQKPSQTEAYHIGSIRIEGISGEEEKWIRKKIALRENSEVSPEEIDGTLAMLRGLNIFSRVEYRQSNEEPYDLVFMLEPNESRRISVGARFDTQDLASVIAQISNNQQFSTRHHYAFTGRISRNPYLEMKYAYGNLFGAKIGISYRMTHYDFDLYADKHKLDALEFLSHSFAGFYTRDIGNFRLKSGVQFDYYHYHSDMFERNGSIQTRSSDHFLNYFASVVMDTYDRRYFPTRGSRIQVQGILHTDDGIHYADGNPFGEAAFQGECAVRLNSRFYLLPKLKSRFLFGSSVPAIYQNYAGGVADGYYLPWQVAWESAQHVHLLERNVVTGQLGFRYRVKGKFYLTALGEYGKEARKFSHILIGDDLWGGALRASYDFVLGPVSIQANYSSLGKNVGIYINAGFIF
;
A
#
# COMPACT_ATOMS: atom_id res chain seq x y z
N MET A 1 88.26 -16.66 29.52
CA MET A 1 86.88 -16.32 29.11
C MET A 1 86.56 -17.02 27.78
N MET A 2 86.50 -18.36 27.74
CA MET A 2 86.26 -19.10 26.47
C MET A 2 85.81 -20.56 26.67
N VAL A 3 85.25 -20.95 27.83
CA VAL A 3 84.89 -22.36 28.14
C VAL A 3 83.41 -22.55 28.55
N HIS A 4 82.60 -21.48 28.51
CA HIS A 4 81.16 -21.55 28.86
C HIS A 4 80.21 -21.28 27.71
N ARG A 5 80.72 -20.89 26.53
CA ARG A 5 79.87 -20.59 25.37
C ARG A 5 79.45 -21.87 24.62
N ASP A 6 80.34 -22.84 24.52
CA ASP A 6 80.09 -24.08 23.75
C ASP A 6 79.15 -25.05 24.47
N LYS A 7 79.13 -25.04 25.81
CA LYS A 7 78.21 -25.88 26.60
C LYS A 7 76.77 -25.37 26.56
N ILE A 8 76.57 -24.05 26.52
CA ILE A 8 75.23 -23.44 26.38
C ILE A 8 74.70 -23.63 24.95
N LEU A 9 75.57 -23.53 23.95
CA LEU A 9 75.19 -23.76 22.55
C LEU A 9 74.84 -25.24 22.30
N CYS A 10 75.61 -26.20 22.85
CA CYS A 10 75.27 -27.62 22.77
C CYS A 10 73.98 -27.96 23.52
N PHE A 11 73.71 -27.32 24.68
CA PHE A 11 72.47 -27.57 25.42
C PHE A 11 71.24 -26.97 24.71
N LEU A 12 71.36 -25.81 24.08
CA LEU A 12 70.30 -25.21 23.26
C LEU A 12 70.02 -26.01 21.98
N VAL A 13 71.07 -26.55 21.33
CA VAL A 13 70.89 -27.40 20.14
C VAL A 13 70.27 -28.76 20.51
N LEU A 14 70.68 -29.37 21.63
CA LEU A 14 70.06 -30.60 22.14
C LEU A 14 68.61 -30.38 22.63
N PHE A 15 68.31 -29.22 23.22
CA PHE A 15 66.95 -28.86 23.64
C PHE A 15 66.02 -28.59 22.44
N CYS A 16 66.53 -27.96 21.37
CA CYS A 16 65.78 -27.79 20.12
C CYS A 16 65.59 -29.11 19.37
N CYS A 17 66.55 -30.05 19.40
CA CYS A 17 66.41 -31.35 18.75
C CYS A 17 65.48 -32.32 19.50
N PHE A 18 65.32 -32.20 20.82
CA PHE A 18 64.38 -33.04 21.59
C PHE A 18 62.91 -32.59 21.48
N PHE A 19 62.65 -31.33 21.13
CA PHE A 19 61.28 -30.79 20.94
C PHE A 19 60.86 -30.66 19.46
N ALA A 20 61.74 -30.97 18.50
CA ALA A 20 61.43 -30.86 17.06
C ALA A 20 60.64 -32.03 16.46
N HIS A 21 60.25 -33.03 17.26
CA HIS A 21 59.49 -34.21 16.80
C HIS A 21 58.24 -34.48 17.64
N THR A 22 57.42 -33.46 17.87
CA THR A 22 55.98 -33.67 17.84
C THR A 22 55.50 -33.23 16.47
N PRO A 23 55.01 -34.12 15.59
CA PRO A 23 54.25 -33.64 14.44
C PRO A 23 53.08 -32.84 15.02
N LEU A 24 53.12 -31.52 14.85
CA LEU A 24 51.92 -30.71 14.98
C LEU A 24 51.01 -31.19 13.87
N GLN A 25 50.19 -32.19 14.16
CA GLN A 25 49.25 -32.76 13.22
C GLN A 25 48.31 -31.62 12.86
N ALA A 26 48.52 -31.01 11.69
CA ALA A 26 47.67 -29.96 11.18
C ALA A 26 46.25 -30.51 11.21
N GLN A 27 45.39 -29.94 12.08
CA GLN A 27 43.99 -30.30 12.16
C GLN A 27 43.41 -30.12 10.76
N GLN A 28 43.01 -31.22 10.12
CA GLN A 28 42.35 -31.11 8.83
C GLN A 28 40.97 -30.48 9.09
N PRO A 29 40.67 -29.33 8.43
CA PRO A 29 39.38 -28.70 8.59
C PRO A 29 38.29 -29.62 8.01
N ARG A 30 37.12 -29.62 8.63
CA ARG A 30 35.95 -30.32 8.08
C ARG A 30 35.63 -29.80 6.66
N LYS A 31 34.96 -30.62 5.87
CA LYS A 31 34.48 -30.23 4.54
C LYS A 31 33.50 -29.06 4.65
N LYS A 32 33.54 -28.16 3.66
CA LYS A 32 32.70 -26.95 3.61
C LYS A 32 31.39 -27.22 2.92
N VAL A 33 30.29 -26.79 3.53
CA VAL A 33 28.93 -27.03 3.05
C VAL A 33 28.35 -25.76 2.44
N GLY A 34 27.94 -25.86 1.18
CA GLY A 34 27.14 -24.86 0.49
C GLY A 34 25.65 -25.18 0.57
N LEU A 35 24.86 -24.22 1.05
CA LEU A 35 23.41 -24.26 0.99
C LEU A 35 22.92 -23.43 -0.21
N VAL A 36 22.18 -24.06 -1.11
CA VAL A 36 21.60 -23.44 -2.29
C VAL A 36 20.09 -23.33 -2.11
N LEU A 37 19.56 -22.12 -2.22
CA LEU A 37 18.14 -21.80 -2.04
C LEU A 37 17.55 -21.25 -3.34
N GLY A 38 16.55 -21.96 -3.86
CA GLY A 38 15.97 -21.70 -5.18
C GLY A 38 14.94 -20.56 -5.21
N GLY A 39 14.67 -20.05 -6.40
CA GLY A 39 13.59 -19.08 -6.60
C GLY A 39 12.21 -19.72 -6.65
N GLY A 40 11.20 -19.05 -6.09
CA GLY A 40 9.82 -19.57 -6.07
C GLY A 40 8.74 -18.66 -5.45
N GLY A 41 9.04 -17.39 -5.14
CA GLY A 41 8.11 -16.48 -4.46
C GLY A 41 7.62 -17.04 -3.13
N ALA A 42 6.31 -17.05 -2.88
CA ALA A 42 5.71 -17.58 -1.64
C ALA A 42 6.16 -18.99 -1.26
N LYS A 43 6.57 -19.80 -2.24
CA LYS A 43 7.08 -21.16 -2.03
C LYS A 43 8.32 -21.23 -1.15
N GLY A 44 9.07 -20.13 -1.00
CA GLY A 44 10.22 -20.05 -0.10
C GLY A 44 9.89 -20.33 1.35
N ALA A 45 8.61 -20.28 1.75
CA ALA A 45 8.16 -20.78 3.06
C ALA A 45 8.58 -22.25 3.30
N ALA A 46 8.68 -23.06 2.25
CA ALA A 46 9.19 -24.44 2.37
C ALA A 46 10.69 -24.52 2.68
N GLU A 47 11.50 -23.56 2.22
CA GLU A 47 12.92 -23.48 2.55
C GLU A 47 13.12 -23.33 4.06
N VAL A 48 12.23 -22.58 4.72
CA VAL A 48 12.23 -22.43 6.19
C VAL A 48 12.00 -23.77 6.88
N GLY A 49 11.09 -24.60 6.36
CA GLY A 49 10.87 -25.97 6.85
C GLY A 49 12.10 -26.85 6.68
N VAL A 50 12.80 -26.75 5.55
CA VAL A 50 14.06 -27.46 5.33
C VAL A 50 15.14 -26.97 6.29
N LEU A 51 15.29 -25.66 6.46
CA LEU A 51 16.24 -25.06 7.40
C LEU A 51 16.04 -25.64 8.79
N LYS A 52 14.82 -25.68 9.33
CA LYS A 52 14.53 -26.28 10.65
C LYS A 52 15.12 -27.68 10.82
N VAL A 53 15.01 -28.53 9.80
CA VAL A 53 15.54 -29.89 9.85
C VAL A 53 17.07 -29.91 9.74
N LEU A 54 17.66 -29.03 8.92
CA LEU A 54 19.13 -28.86 8.88
C LEU A 54 19.68 -28.35 10.22
N GLU A 55 18.94 -27.44 10.88
CA GLU A 55 19.23 -26.95 12.22
C GLU A 55 19.20 -28.09 13.26
N GLU A 56 18.16 -28.92 13.20
CA GLU A 56 17.96 -30.09 14.09
C GLU A 56 19.01 -31.18 13.85
N ALA A 57 19.40 -31.38 12.59
CA ALA A 57 20.40 -32.35 12.19
C ALA A 57 21.85 -31.89 12.42
N ASP A 58 22.08 -30.65 12.91
CA ASP A 58 23.41 -30.09 13.16
C ASP A 58 24.32 -30.15 11.91
N ILE A 59 23.75 -29.76 10.75
CA ILE A 59 24.46 -29.69 9.46
C ILE A 59 25.07 -28.28 9.28
N PRO A 60 26.39 -28.10 9.41
CA PRO A 60 27.00 -26.77 9.32
C PRO A 60 26.77 -26.18 7.92
N VAL A 61 26.52 -24.88 7.84
CA VAL A 61 26.40 -24.14 6.57
C VAL A 61 27.52 -23.11 6.50
N ASP A 62 28.42 -23.24 5.54
CA ASP A 62 29.59 -22.35 5.34
C ASP A 62 29.40 -21.35 4.22
N TYR A 63 28.61 -21.70 3.22
CA TYR A 63 28.34 -20.86 2.06
C TYR A 63 26.84 -20.87 1.76
N ILE A 64 26.30 -19.73 1.35
CA ILE A 64 24.90 -19.63 0.92
C ILE A 64 24.84 -18.99 -0.46
N ALA A 65 24.16 -19.64 -1.39
CA ALA A 65 23.82 -19.08 -2.70
C ALA A 65 22.30 -19.07 -2.89
N GLY A 66 21.73 -17.90 -3.14
CA GLY A 66 20.27 -17.74 -3.24
C GLY A 66 19.80 -17.05 -4.51
N THR A 67 18.61 -17.41 -4.99
CA THR A 67 17.92 -16.71 -6.08
C THR A 67 16.50 -16.33 -5.69
N SER A 68 16.07 -15.10 -5.98
CA SER A 68 14.71 -14.61 -5.71
C SER A 68 14.34 -14.75 -4.22
N ILE A 69 13.32 -15.53 -3.88
CA ILE A 69 12.98 -15.79 -2.48
C ILE A 69 14.12 -16.50 -1.72
N GLY A 70 14.88 -17.37 -2.36
CA GLY A 70 16.05 -18.02 -1.77
C GLY A 70 17.18 -17.04 -1.48
N ALA A 71 17.29 -15.93 -2.22
CA ALA A 71 18.19 -14.83 -1.88
C ALA A 71 17.73 -14.12 -0.59
N ILE A 72 16.43 -14.01 -0.37
CA ILE A 72 15.89 -13.37 0.84
C ILE A 72 16.06 -14.27 2.06
N VAL A 73 15.62 -15.53 1.96
CA VAL A 73 15.78 -16.52 3.05
C VAL A 73 17.27 -16.73 3.35
N GLY A 74 18.08 -16.91 2.31
CA GLY A 74 19.53 -17.10 2.44
C GLY A 74 20.26 -15.89 2.98
N GLY A 75 19.92 -14.68 2.52
CA GLY A 75 20.55 -13.44 2.99
C GLY A 75 20.24 -13.14 4.45
N LEU A 76 19.02 -13.42 4.92
CA LEU A 76 18.66 -13.31 6.33
C LEU A 76 19.35 -14.38 7.18
N TYR A 77 19.36 -15.63 6.71
CA TYR A 77 20.07 -16.72 7.40
C TYR A 77 21.57 -16.44 7.51
N ALA A 78 22.17 -15.86 6.47
CA ALA A 78 23.58 -15.50 6.42
C ALA A 78 24.01 -14.46 7.46
N ILE A 79 23.09 -13.60 7.89
CA ILE A 79 23.34 -12.57 8.91
C ILE A 79 22.80 -12.94 10.30
N GLY A 80 22.49 -14.23 10.53
CA GLY A 80 22.19 -14.75 11.85
C GLY A 80 20.70 -14.92 12.21
N TYR A 81 19.77 -14.72 11.27
CA TYR A 81 18.37 -15.12 11.51
C TYR A 81 18.25 -16.64 11.47
N ASP A 82 17.76 -17.27 12.53
CA ASP A 82 17.46 -18.70 12.54
C ASP A 82 16.16 -19.05 11.79
N ALA A 83 15.91 -20.34 11.58
CA ALA A 83 14.71 -20.81 10.88
C ALA A 83 13.40 -20.37 11.58
N ALA A 84 13.37 -20.29 12.92
CA ALA A 84 12.19 -19.85 13.67
C ALA A 84 11.92 -18.34 13.49
N ASN A 85 12.98 -17.53 13.36
CA ASN A 85 12.90 -16.11 13.13
C ASN A 85 12.31 -15.86 11.73
N ILE A 86 12.78 -16.58 10.72
CA ILE A 86 12.28 -16.47 9.34
C ILE A 86 10.83 -17.00 9.25
N ASP A 87 10.48 -18.08 9.97
CA ASP A 87 9.09 -18.55 10.08
C ASP A 87 8.16 -17.46 10.63
N SER A 88 8.57 -16.80 11.73
CA SER A 88 7.82 -15.68 12.30
C SER A 88 7.61 -14.54 11.29
N LEU A 89 8.62 -14.21 10.48
CA LEU A 89 8.49 -13.24 9.39
C LEU A 89 7.50 -13.70 8.31
N TYR A 90 7.41 -14.98 7.99
CA TYR A 90 6.37 -15.47 7.09
C TYR A 90 4.96 -15.34 7.67
N ARG A 91 4.78 -15.62 8.96
CA ARG A 91 3.44 -15.66 9.57
C ARG A 91 2.91 -14.29 9.99
N ASN A 92 3.79 -13.37 10.39
CA ASN A 92 3.41 -12.12 11.07
C ASN A 92 3.48 -10.88 10.18
N GLN A 93 3.42 -11.05 8.85
CA GLN A 93 3.51 -9.96 7.90
C GLN A 93 2.24 -9.78 7.07
N ASN A 94 1.97 -8.53 6.68
CA ASN A 94 0.91 -8.23 5.71
C ASN A 94 1.49 -8.30 4.30
N TRP A 95 1.64 -9.52 3.77
CA TRP A 95 2.20 -9.78 2.44
C TRP A 95 1.49 -9.03 1.32
N LEU A 96 0.17 -8.88 1.40
CA LEU A 96 -0.59 -8.14 0.40
C LEU A 96 -0.18 -6.65 0.35
N PHE A 97 0.09 -6.05 1.52
CA PHE A 97 0.61 -4.69 1.60
C PHE A 97 2.07 -4.62 1.11
N LEU A 98 2.92 -5.52 1.61
CA LEU A 98 4.36 -5.53 1.31
C LEU A 98 4.68 -5.74 -0.18
N LEU A 99 3.90 -6.59 -0.85
CA LEU A 99 4.04 -6.90 -2.28
C LEU A 99 3.26 -5.92 -3.18
N SER A 100 2.81 -4.81 -2.63
CA SER A 100 2.20 -3.69 -3.33
C SER A 100 2.93 -2.40 -3.00
N ASP A 101 2.70 -1.32 -3.75
CA ASP A 101 3.14 0.03 -3.34
C ASP A 101 1.99 0.84 -2.72
N GLN A 102 1.00 0.17 -2.14
CA GLN A 102 -0.10 0.88 -1.51
C GLN A 102 0.39 1.67 -0.31
N VAL A 103 -0.13 2.88 -0.19
CA VAL A 103 0.04 3.73 0.99
C VAL A 103 -1.18 3.58 1.87
N LYS A 104 -0.97 3.55 3.20
CA LYS A 104 -2.07 3.58 4.16
C LYS A 104 -2.81 4.91 4.00
N ARG A 105 -4.14 4.85 3.84
CA ARG A 105 -4.98 6.02 3.62
C ARG A 105 -4.82 7.10 4.68
N GLU A 106 -4.59 6.71 5.94
CA GLU A 106 -4.36 7.63 7.06
C GLU A 106 -3.15 8.55 6.88
N SER A 107 -2.16 8.14 6.07
CA SER A 107 -0.98 8.93 5.73
C SER A 107 -1.16 9.79 4.47
N GLU A 108 -2.22 9.56 3.69
CA GLU A 108 -2.48 10.28 2.45
C GLU A 108 -3.03 11.69 2.69
N THR A 109 -2.65 12.62 1.81
CA THR A 109 -3.24 13.96 1.75
C THR A 109 -4.73 13.89 1.39
N PHE A 110 -5.53 14.88 1.78
CA PHE A 110 -6.94 14.91 1.41
C PHE A 110 -7.18 14.89 -0.11
N LEU A 111 -6.36 15.61 -0.89
CA LEU A 111 -6.49 15.54 -2.35
C LEU A 111 -6.22 14.12 -2.85
N SER A 112 -5.15 13.48 -2.37
CA SER A 112 -4.79 12.12 -2.79
C SER A 112 -5.88 11.11 -2.41
N LYS A 113 -6.50 11.25 -1.23
CA LYS A 113 -7.66 10.46 -0.81
C LYS A 113 -8.82 10.63 -1.81
N GLU A 114 -9.19 11.88 -2.12
CA GLU A 114 -10.29 12.19 -3.04
C GLU A 114 -10.07 11.66 -4.47
N GLU A 115 -8.84 11.75 -5.01
CA GLU A 115 -8.53 11.27 -6.36
C GLU A 115 -8.53 9.74 -6.45
N ARG A 116 -7.89 9.07 -5.47
CA ARG A 116 -7.82 7.59 -5.40
C ARG A 116 -9.20 6.95 -5.29
N GLU A 117 -10.17 7.69 -4.76
CA GLU A 117 -11.54 7.25 -4.53
C GLU A 117 -12.51 7.59 -5.68
N LYS A 118 -11.99 8.15 -6.79
CA LYS A 118 -12.77 8.54 -7.97
C LYS A 118 -12.21 7.95 -9.26
N TYR A 119 -10.88 7.94 -9.41
CA TYR A 119 -10.21 7.53 -10.64
C TYR A 119 -9.66 6.11 -10.51
N ILE A 120 -9.80 5.35 -11.58
CA ILE A 120 -9.35 3.96 -11.70
C ILE A 120 -7.95 3.90 -12.32
N VAL A 121 -7.65 4.84 -13.23
CA VAL A 121 -6.40 4.90 -13.98
C VAL A 121 -5.80 6.29 -13.92
N HIS A 122 -4.49 6.37 -13.71
CA HIS A 122 -3.70 7.59 -13.83
C HIS A 122 -2.63 7.40 -14.90
N ILE A 123 -2.65 8.24 -15.94
CA ILE A 123 -1.73 8.19 -17.07
C ILE A 123 -0.80 9.40 -16.98
N PRO A 124 0.51 9.22 -16.75
CA PRO A 124 1.46 10.35 -16.73
C PRO A 124 1.60 10.94 -18.14
N LEU A 125 1.65 12.26 -18.21
CA LEU A 125 1.91 13.04 -19.42
C LEU A 125 3.38 13.46 -19.44
N SER A 126 4.25 12.57 -19.93
CA SER A 126 5.69 12.83 -20.03
C SER A 126 6.01 13.94 -21.04
N LYS A 127 7.13 14.64 -20.82
CA LYS A 127 7.62 15.68 -21.75
C LYS A 127 7.96 15.11 -23.14
N GLU A 128 8.27 13.82 -23.24
CA GLU A 128 8.69 13.18 -24.49
C GLU A 128 7.53 12.74 -25.41
N ARG A 129 6.26 13.04 -25.07
CA ARG A 129 5.06 12.61 -25.82
C ARG A 129 4.95 11.09 -26.07
N LYS A 130 5.79 10.28 -25.42
CA LYS A 130 5.66 8.83 -25.41
C LYS A 130 4.80 8.45 -24.22
N VAL A 131 3.67 7.81 -24.50
CA VAL A 131 2.92 7.06 -23.49
C VAL A 131 3.81 5.90 -23.09
N SER A 132 4.58 6.05 -22.01
CA SER A 132 5.36 4.96 -21.44
C SER A 132 4.42 4.12 -20.56
N LEU A 133 4.25 2.85 -20.94
CA LEU A 133 3.68 1.87 -20.02
C LEU A 133 4.68 1.62 -18.89
N PRO A 134 4.24 1.48 -17.63
CA PRO A 134 5.15 1.21 -16.52
C PRO A 134 5.88 -0.12 -16.74
N THR A 135 7.17 -0.17 -16.40
CA THR A 135 8.05 -1.34 -16.59
C THR A 135 7.72 -2.51 -15.64
N GLY A 136 6.82 -2.30 -14.67
CA GLY A 136 6.24 -3.30 -13.78
C GLY A 136 4.99 -2.74 -13.09
N TYR A 137 4.10 -3.61 -12.58
CA TYR A 137 2.89 -3.18 -11.87
C TYR A 137 3.20 -2.62 -10.47
N VAL A 138 4.30 -3.06 -9.86
CA VAL A 138 4.73 -2.70 -8.51
C VAL A 138 6.21 -2.30 -8.54
N LYS A 139 6.56 -1.11 -8.09
CA LYS A 139 7.95 -0.64 -7.90
C LYS A 139 8.66 -1.42 -6.80
N GLY A 140 7.93 -1.95 -5.82
CA GLY A 140 8.46 -2.86 -4.79
C GLY A 140 9.14 -2.10 -3.66
N GLN A 141 8.60 -0.93 -3.30
CA GLN A 141 9.23 -0.06 -2.31
C GLN A 141 8.88 -0.52 -0.88
N ASN A 142 7.68 -1.07 -0.65
CA ASN A 142 7.30 -1.62 0.66
C ASN A 142 8.20 -2.80 1.05
N ILE A 143 8.43 -3.73 0.11
CA ILE A 143 9.31 -4.87 0.36
C ILE A 143 10.78 -4.45 0.52
N PHE A 144 11.27 -3.48 -0.26
CA PHE A 144 12.62 -2.95 -0.08
C PHE A 144 12.83 -2.35 1.32
N ASN A 145 11.87 -1.54 1.80
CA ASN A 145 11.96 -0.96 3.14
C ASN A 145 11.92 -2.02 4.25
N LEU A 146 11.17 -3.11 4.07
CA LEU A 146 11.24 -4.25 4.99
C LEU A 146 12.64 -4.85 5.00
N PHE A 147 13.27 -5.04 3.84
CA PHE A 147 14.65 -5.54 3.79
C PHE A 147 15.63 -4.58 4.49
N SER A 148 15.49 -3.27 4.28
CA SER A 148 16.28 -2.26 5.01
C SER A 148 16.04 -2.32 6.53
N LYS A 149 14.83 -2.68 6.98
CA LYS A 149 14.55 -2.87 8.42
C LYS A 149 15.20 -4.14 8.97
N LEU A 150 15.22 -5.22 8.18
CA LEU A 150 15.74 -6.52 8.61
C LEU A 150 17.27 -6.63 8.52
N THR A 151 17.93 -5.76 7.77
CA THR A 151 19.38 -5.85 7.46
C THR A 151 20.19 -4.67 7.99
N VAL A 152 19.73 -4.03 9.07
CA VAL A 152 20.50 -3.00 9.78
C VAL A 152 21.89 -3.55 10.12
N GLY A 153 22.93 -2.75 9.90
CA GLY A 153 24.32 -3.19 10.00
C GLY A 153 24.91 -3.81 8.72
N TYR A 154 24.10 -4.07 7.69
CA TYR A 154 24.53 -4.74 6.45
C TYR A 154 24.08 -3.99 5.18
N HIS A 155 23.84 -2.68 5.30
CA HIS A 155 23.37 -1.84 4.20
C HIS A 155 24.48 -1.45 3.21
N GLN A 156 25.74 -1.52 3.62
CA GLN A 156 26.91 -1.32 2.76
C GLN A 156 28.03 -2.27 3.14
N VAL A 157 28.14 -3.39 2.44
CA VAL A 157 29.13 -4.43 2.75
C VAL A 157 30.14 -4.51 1.60
N ASP A 158 31.43 -4.36 1.91
CA ASP A 158 32.48 -4.36 0.89
C ASP A 158 32.66 -5.72 0.21
N ASP A 159 32.48 -6.81 0.97
CA ASP A 159 32.44 -8.18 0.45
C ASP A 159 31.50 -9.04 1.28
N PHE A 160 30.52 -9.66 0.64
CA PHE A 160 29.57 -10.58 1.24
C PHE A 160 30.23 -11.88 1.73
N SER A 161 31.50 -12.14 1.39
CA SER A 161 32.29 -13.21 2.02
C SER A 161 32.58 -12.92 3.50
N ASN A 162 32.49 -11.66 3.93
CA ASN A 162 32.69 -11.25 5.31
C ASN A 162 31.40 -11.25 6.13
N LEU A 163 30.28 -11.65 5.52
CA LEU A 163 29.04 -11.87 6.27
C LEU A 163 29.23 -13.04 7.24
N PRO A 164 28.43 -13.10 8.32
CA PRO A 164 28.59 -14.13 9.32
C PRO A 164 28.55 -15.57 8.75
N ILE A 165 27.76 -15.80 7.70
CA ILE A 165 27.96 -16.87 6.74
C ILE A 165 28.20 -16.23 5.35
N PRO A 166 29.31 -16.52 4.67
CA PRO A 166 29.56 -16.07 3.31
C PRO A 166 28.37 -16.30 2.37
N TYR A 167 27.94 -15.25 1.68
CA TYR A 167 26.71 -15.26 0.89
C TYR A 167 26.89 -14.68 -0.51
N ARG A 168 26.13 -15.21 -1.47
CA ARG A 168 25.94 -14.67 -2.82
C ARG A 168 24.48 -14.79 -3.23
N CYS A 169 24.02 -13.85 -4.06
CA CYS A 169 22.75 -14.03 -4.76
C CYS A 169 22.80 -13.62 -6.22
N VAL A 170 21.92 -14.22 -7.00
CA VAL A 170 21.89 -14.03 -8.45
C VAL A 170 20.76 -13.09 -8.86
N ALA A 171 21.08 -12.14 -9.72
CA ALA A 171 20.15 -11.37 -10.52
C ALA A 171 20.52 -11.49 -12.00
N VAL A 172 19.73 -10.91 -12.89
CA VAL A 172 20.03 -10.84 -14.33
C VAL A 172 20.02 -9.40 -14.79
N ASP A 173 21.06 -8.98 -15.50
CA ASP A 173 21.06 -7.71 -16.22
C ASP A 173 20.21 -7.85 -17.48
N LEU A 174 19.10 -7.10 -17.53
CA LEU A 174 18.14 -7.13 -18.62
C LEU A 174 18.72 -6.55 -19.92
N VAL A 175 19.72 -5.67 -19.85
CA VAL A 175 20.32 -5.03 -21.03
C VAL A 175 21.34 -5.98 -21.68
N GLU A 176 22.22 -6.56 -20.88
CA GLU A 176 23.24 -7.49 -21.39
C GLU A 176 22.74 -8.94 -21.53
N GLY A 177 21.64 -9.30 -20.87
CA GLY A 177 21.13 -10.67 -20.81
C GLY A 177 22.06 -11.62 -20.04
N LYS A 178 22.79 -11.13 -19.04
CA LYS A 178 23.79 -11.90 -18.27
C LYS A 178 23.48 -11.95 -16.79
N GLU A 179 23.94 -13.01 -16.15
CA GLU A 179 23.89 -13.15 -14.70
C GLU A 179 24.76 -12.09 -14.01
N VAL A 180 24.24 -11.58 -12.90
CA VAL A 180 24.95 -10.72 -11.98
C VAL A 180 24.92 -11.40 -10.61
N VAL A 181 26.06 -11.96 -10.23
CA VAL A 181 26.24 -12.54 -8.89
C VAL A 181 26.67 -11.41 -7.95
N PHE A 182 25.81 -11.06 -7.01
CA PHE A 182 26.11 -10.07 -5.99
C PHE A 182 27.11 -10.64 -5.00
N SER A 183 28.28 -10.01 -4.93
CA SER A 183 29.33 -10.27 -3.96
C SER A 183 29.59 -9.10 -3.01
N SER A 184 28.98 -7.93 -3.24
CA SER A 184 29.19 -6.73 -2.43
C SER A 184 28.12 -5.67 -2.64
N GLY A 185 28.16 -4.63 -1.81
CA GLY A 185 27.26 -3.49 -1.83
C GLY A 185 26.17 -3.62 -0.79
N SER A 186 24.97 -3.15 -1.14
CA SER A 186 23.85 -3.14 -0.21
C SER A 186 23.12 -4.48 -0.21
N LEU A 187 23.14 -5.20 0.92
CA LEU A 187 22.42 -6.46 1.09
C LEU A 187 20.90 -6.34 0.80
N PRO A 188 20.16 -5.33 1.32
CA PRO A 188 18.74 -5.20 0.99
C PRO A 188 18.49 -4.92 -0.49
N LEU A 189 19.38 -4.17 -1.15
CA LEU A 189 19.31 -3.93 -2.59
C LEU A 189 19.59 -5.19 -3.41
N ALA A 190 20.58 -5.99 -3.02
CA ALA A 190 20.92 -7.25 -3.67
C ALA A 190 19.75 -8.25 -3.59
N MET A 191 19.14 -8.41 -2.41
CA MET A 191 17.94 -9.22 -2.22
C MET A 191 16.76 -8.68 -3.04
N ARG A 192 16.54 -7.35 -3.04
CA ARG A 192 15.47 -6.72 -3.84
C ARG A 192 15.67 -6.92 -5.33
N ALA A 193 16.90 -6.79 -5.84
CA ALA A 193 17.24 -7.00 -7.25
C ALA A 193 17.02 -8.46 -7.67
N SER A 194 17.46 -9.40 -6.84
CA SER A 194 17.27 -10.84 -7.08
C SER A 194 15.79 -11.26 -7.13
N MET A 195 14.88 -10.48 -6.50
CA MET A 195 13.43 -10.70 -6.47
C MET A 195 12.64 -9.77 -7.44
N SER A 196 13.28 -9.12 -8.40
CA SER A 196 12.63 -8.21 -9.38
C SER A 196 11.96 -8.98 -10.54
N ILE A 197 10.87 -9.70 -10.25
CA ILE A 197 10.19 -10.54 -11.26
C ILE A 197 9.64 -9.69 -12.42
N PRO A 198 10.10 -9.90 -13.67
CA PRO A 198 9.62 -9.16 -14.83
C PRO A 198 8.10 -9.21 -14.99
N GLY A 199 7.48 -8.06 -15.27
CA GLY A 199 6.04 -7.94 -15.43
C GLY A 199 5.25 -7.95 -14.11
N VAL A 200 5.91 -8.07 -12.95
CA VAL A 200 5.29 -7.87 -11.63
C VAL A 200 5.98 -6.71 -10.91
N PHE A 201 7.29 -6.86 -10.67
CA PHE A 201 8.12 -5.86 -10.01
C PHE A 201 8.92 -5.05 -11.02
N ALA A 202 9.09 -3.75 -10.77
CA ALA A 202 9.99 -2.92 -11.54
C ALA A 202 11.45 -3.41 -11.41
N PRO A 203 12.25 -3.37 -12.49
CA PRO A 203 13.68 -3.63 -12.43
C PRO A 203 14.40 -2.71 -11.44
N VAL A 204 15.50 -3.18 -10.87
CA VAL A 204 16.35 -2.41 -9.95
C VAL A 204 17.55 -1.89 -10.72
N GLU A 205 17.77 -0.57 -10.67
CA GLU A 205 18.98 0.01 -11.22
C GLU A 205 20.12 -0.06 -10.20
N TRP A 206 21.26 -0.63 -10.61
CA TRP A 206 22.46 -0.70 -9.77
C TRP A 206 23.73 -0.66 -10.62
N LYS A 207 24.62 0.30 -10.33
CA LYS A 207 25.89 0.52 -11.08
C LYS A 207 25.68 0.58 -12.60
N GLY A 208 24.62 1.27 -13.05
CA GLY A 208 24.26 1.41 -14.47
C GLY A 208 23.63 0.17 -15.11
N LYS A 209 23.40 -0.91 -14.36
CA LYS A 209 22.72 -2.12 -14.83
C LYS A 209 21.25 -2.09 -14.48
N MET A 210 20.41 -2.71 -15.32
CA MET A 210 18.99 -2.86 -15.07
C MET A 210 18.69 -4.30 -14.66
N LEU A 211 18.53 -4.53 -13.35
CA LEU A 211 18.51 -5.86 -12.78
C LEU A 211 17.09 -6.40 -12.58
N VAL A 212 16.88 -7.62 -13.03
CA VAL A 212 15.66 -8.42 -12.84
C VAL A 212 15.97 -9.71 -12.08
N ASP A 213 14.92 -10.45 -11.73
CA ASP A 213 14.99 -11.68 -10.95
C ASP A 213 15.98 -12.70 -11.52
N GLY A 214 16.81 -13.27 -10.65
CA GLY A 214 17.85 -14.25 -11.01
C GLY A 214 17.30 -15.53 -11.63
N GLY A 215 16.05 -15.87 -11.30
CA GLY A 215 15.36 -17.07 -11.77
C GLY A 215 15.18 -17.12 -13.29
N ALA A 216 15.37 -15.98 -13.98
CA ALA A 216 15.36 -15.93 -15.44
C ALA A 216 16.50 -16.73 -16.09
N LEU A 217 17.67 -16.82 -15.44
CA LEU A 217 18.82 -17.56 -15.98
C LEU A 217 19.34 -18.64 -15.02
N ASN A 218 19.31 -18.39 -13.71
CA ASN A 218 19.89 -19.28 -12.71
C ASN A 218 19.01 -19.38 -11.45
N ASN A 219 17.91 -20.12 -11.55
CA ASN A 219 16.95 -20.30 -10.45
C ASN A 219 17.47 -21.19 -9.31
N LEU A 220 18.57 -21.90 -9.53
CA LEU A 220 19.15 -22.87 -8.58
C LEU A 220 20.68 -22.76 -8.61
N PRO A 221 21.28 -21.78 -7.92
CA PRO A 221 22.67 -21.34 -8.15
C PRO A 221 23.73 -22.26 -7.50
N VAL A 222 23.72 -23.54 -7.86
CA VAL A 222 24.69 -24.56 -7.40
C VAL A 222 26.10 -24.26 -7.88
N ASP A 223 26.25 -23.79 -9.11
CA ASP A 223 27.52 -23.33 -9.67
C ASP A 223 28.15 -22.20 -8.85
N VAL A 224 27.34 -21.26 -8.37
CA VAL A 224 27.81 -20.15 -7.52
C VAL A 224 28.31 -20.68 -6.18
N ALA A 225 27.60 -21.62 -5.54
CA ALA A 225 28.07 -22.23 -4.29
C ALA A 225 29.38 -23.01 -4.48
N LYS A 226 29.58 -23.68 -5.64
CA LYS A 226 30.85 -24.31 -5.99
C LYS A 226 31.97 -23.30 -6.14
N GLU A 227 31.72 -22.20 -6.86
CA GLU A 227 32.69 -21.11 -7.03
C GLU A 227 33.09 -20.45 -5.71
N MET A 228 32.20 -20.44 -4.72
CA MET A 228 32.50 -19.98 -3.35
C MET A 228 33.41 -20.94 -2.57
N GLY A 229 33.60 -22.18 -3.05
CA GLY A 229 34.48 -23.18 -2.44
C GLY A 229 33.76 -24.27 -1.64
N ALA A 230 32.47 -24.53 -1.89
CA ALA A 230 31.75 -25.62 -1.23
C ALA A 230 32.25 -27.00 -1.70
N ASP A 231 32.59 -27.87 -0.75
CA ASP A 231 32.93 -29.28 -0.99
C ASP A 231 31.68 -30.18 -1.08
N VAL A 232 30.61 -29.77 -0.39
CA VAL A 232 29.33 -30.46 -0.30
C VAL A 232 28.21 -29.45 -0.54
N ILE A 233 27.27 -29.75 -1.44
CA ILE A 233 26.16 -28.85 -1.75
C ILE A 233 24.82 -29.50 -1.43
N ILE A 234 24.08 -28.83 -0.54
CA ILE A 234 22.69 -29.12 -0.23
C ILE A 234 21.83 -28.10 -0.96
N CYS A 235 20.89 -28.58 -1.74
CA CYS A 235 20.11 -27.76 -2.65
C CYS A 235 18.61 -27.91 -2.40
N VAL A 236 17.92 -26.79 -2.19
CA VAL A 236 16.47 -26.73 -1.99
C VAL A 236 15.82 -26.16 -3.24
N ASP A 237 15.11 -27.02 -3.99
CA ASP A 237 14.39 -26.62 -5.19
C ASP A 237 12.90 -26.43 -4.94
N LEU A 238 12.38 -25.29 -5.37
CA LEU A 238 10.97 -24.90 -5.25
C LEU A 238 10.17 -25.09 -6.55
N SER A 239 10.80 -25.61 -7.60
CA SER A 239 10.16 -25.84 -8.88
C SER A 239 9.06 -26.91 -8.77
N THR A 240 7.99 -26.72 -9.56
CA THR A 240 6.84 -27.64 -9.62
C THR A 240 6.65 -28.22 -11.03
N GLY A 241 7.68 -28.11 -11.88
CA GLY A 241 7.59 -28.39 -13.31
C GLY A 241 6.78 -27.35 -14.08
N TRP A 242 6.45 -27.70 -15.33
CA TRP A 242 5.73 -26.82 -16.25
C TRP A 242 4.26 -26.65 -15.87
N LYS A 243 3.74 -25.43 -16.07
CA LYS A 243 2.33 -25.14 -15.93
C LYS A 243 1.53 -25.88 -17.00
N LYS A 244 0.37 -26.41 -16.61
CA LYS A 244 -0.56 -27.01 -17.57
C LYS A 244 -1.37 -25.94 -18.30
N LYS A 245 -2.04 -26.33 -19.38
CA LYS A 245 -2.93 -25.46 -20.17
C LYS A 245 -3.96 -24.74 -19.29
N GLU A 246 -4.47 -25.42 -18.26
CA GLU A 246 -5.48 -24.89 -17.34
C GLU A 246 -4.94 -23.79 -16.40
N GLU A 247 -3.61 -23.73 -16.23
CA GLU A 247 -2.90 -22.77 -15.36
C GLU A 247 -2.39 -21.55 -16.14
N LEU A 248 -2.37 -21.60 -17.48
CA LEU A 248 -1.92 -20.54 -18.37
C LEU A 248 -3.07 -19.62 -18.81
N LYS A 249 -3.76 -19.01 -17.84
CA LYS A 249 -4.97 -18.19 -18.08
C LYS A 249 -4.74 -16.67 -18.06
N SER A 250 -3.52 -16.21 -17.80
CA SER A 250 -3.17 -14.78 -17.74
C SER A 250 -1.86 -14.47 -18.47
N ALA A 251 -1.70 -13.23 -18.94
CA ALA A 251 -0.45 -12.76 -19.53
C ALA A 251 0.75 -12.96 -18.58
N SER A 252 0.56 -12.71 -17.28
CA SER A 252 1.60 -12.95 -16.27
C SER A 252 1.99 -14.43 -16.16
N SER A 253 1.02 -15.35 -16.20
CA SER A 253 1.30 -16.79 -16.13
C SER A 253 2.09 -17.29 -17.34
N VAL A 254 1.89 -16.67 -18.51
CA VAL A 254 2.62 -16.96 -19.75
C VAL A 254 4.05 -16.42 -19.65
N VAL A 255 4.23 -15.17 -19.19
CA VAL A 255 5.55 -14.58 -18.98
C VAL A 255 6.38 -15.40 -17.99
N GLU A 256 5.79 -15.81 -16.86
CA GLU A 256 6.46 -16.66 -15.86
C GLU A 256 6.92 -18.00 -16.47
N GLN A 257 6.07 -18.65 -17.27
CA GLN A 257 6.41 -19.89 -17.97
C GLN A 257 7.57 -19.69 -18.96
N LEU A 258 7.58 -18.57 -19.72
CA LEU A 258 8.67 -18.23 -20.63
C LEU A 258 9.99 -18.00 -19.90
N ILE A 259 9.95 -17.28 -18.78
CA ILE A 259 11.13 -17.05 -17.92
C ILE A 259 11.69 -18.38 -17.42
N SER A 260 10.83 -19.29 -16.92
CA SER A 260 11.26 -20.63 -16.50
C SER A 260 11.87 -21.45 -17.64
N MET A 261 11.48 -21.21 -18.89
CA MET A 261 12.08 -21.88 -20.06
C MET A 261 13.49 -21.40 -20.38
N MET A 262 13.79 -20.11 -20.15
CA MET A 262 15.08 -19.50 -20.49
C MET A 262 16.25 -20.09 -19.66
N GLY A 263 16.06 -20.26 -18.35
CA GLY A 263 17.07 -20.79 -17.43
C GLY A 263 17.18 -22.32 -17.39
N GLN A 264 16.39 -23.05 -18.18
CA GLN A 264 16.16 -24.48 -17.95
C GLN A 264 17.40 -25.36 -18.15
N ASN A 265 18.27 -25.01 -19.11
CA ASN A 265 19.50 -25.77 -19.36
C ASN A 265 20.44 -25.68 -18.16
N LYS A 266 20.61 -24.47 -17.61
CA LYS A 266 21.47 -24.22 -16.45
C LYS A 266 20.88 -24.84 -15.18
N TYR A 267 19.57 -24.71 -14.98
CA TYR A 267 18.85 -25.37 -13.89
C TYR A 267 19.12 -26.88 -13.86
N ARG A 268 19.00 -27.60 -15.00
CA ARG A 268 19.25 -29.04 -15.05
C ARG A 268 20.69 -29.42 -14.75
N LYS A 269 21.65 -28.63 -15.25
CA LYS A 269 23.07 -28.83 -14.96
C LYS A 269 23.33 -28.67 -13.46
N ASN A 270 22.87 -27.57 -12.88
CA ASN A 270 23.03 -27.27 -11.46
C ASN A 270 22.36 -28.33 -10.57
N MET A 271 21.16 -28.78 -10.92
CA MET A 271 20.46 -29.85 -10.22
C MET A 271 21.27 -31.17 -10.18
N ALA A 272 21.88 -31.55 -11.31
CA ALA A 272 22.68 -32.77 -11.40
C ALA A 272 24.02 -32.69 -10.64
N GLU A 273 24.41 -31.47 -10.26
CA GLU A 273 25.69 -31.15 -9.65
C GLU A 273 25.62 -30.98 -8.12
N ALA A 274 24.43 -31.08 -7.53
CA ALA A 274 24.21 -31.03 -6.09
C ALA A 274 24.38 -32.42 -5.44
N ASP A 275 24.99 -32.47 -4.25
CA ASP A 275 25.22 -33.72 -3.51
C ASP A 275 23.94 -34.19 -2.80
N LEU A 276 23.17 -33.25 -2.26
CA LEU A 276 21.86 -33.52 -1.67
C LEU A 276 20.81 -32.59 -2.26
N TYR A 277 19.84 -33.17 -2.96
CA TYR A 277 18.74 -32.45 -3.57
C TYR A 277 17.44 -32.66 -2.80
N ILE A 278 16.82 -31.56 -2.37
CA ILE A 278 15.56 -31.54 -1.63
C ILE A 278 14.54 -30.74 -2.43
N ASN A 279 13.47 -31.39 -2.90
CA ASN A 279 12.35 -30.73 -3.55
C ASN A 279 11.07 -30.98 -2.72
N PRO A 280 10.59 -29.98 -1.98
CA PRO A 280 9.31 -30.06 -1.30
C PRO A 280 8.19 -30.17 -2.34
N SER A 281 7.21 -31.06 -2.11
CA SER A 281 6.11 -31.25 -3.05
C SER A 281 5.13 -30.07 -3.03
N LEU A 282 5.40 -29.00 -3.78
CA LEU A 282 4.65 -27.74 -3.71
C LEU A 282 3.55 -27.58 -4.78
N LYS A 283 3.15 -28.69 -5.42
CA LYS A 283 2.06 -28.68 -6.39
C LYS A 283 0.77 -28.15 -5.75
N GLY A 284 0.09 -27.24 -6.47
CA GLY A 284 -1.10 -26.53 -5.98
C GLY A 284 -0.82 -25.14 -5.41
N TYR A 285 0.45 -24.77 -5.21
CA TYR A 285 0.86 -23.42 -4.78
C TYR A 285 1.62 -22.69 -5.89
N SER A 286 1.35 -21.39 -6.01
CA SER A 286 2.05 -20.47 -6.92
C SER A 286 2.97 -19.52 -6.14
N ALA A 287 3.81 -18.78 -6.87
CA ALA A 287 4.67 -17.74 -6.31
C ALA A 287 3.90 -16.62 -5.56
N ALA A 288 2.57 -16.54 -5.70
CA ALA A 288 1.71 -15.56 -5.03
C ALA A 288 0.91 -16.12 -3.83
N SER A 289 1.19 -17.35 -3.39
CA SER A 289 0.41 -18.06 -2.34
C SER A 289 0.77 -17.64 -0.92
N PHE A 290 0.71 -16.34 -0.62
CA PHE A 290 1.06 -15.77 0.69
C PHE A 290 -0.10 -15.78 1.71
N GLN A 291 -1.14 -16.59 1.49
CA GLN A 291 -2.19 -16.77 2.50
C GLN A 291 -1.65 -17.60 3.68
N SER A 292 -2.13 -17.33 4.89
CA SER A 292 -1.63 -17.98 6.11
C SER A 292 -1.68 -19.51 6.05
N GLU A 293 -2.77 -20.08 5.51
CA GLU A 293 -2.92 -21.54 5.37
C GLU A 293 -1.94 -22.13 4.36
N ALA A 294 -1.65 -21.38 3.28
CA ALA A 294 -0.68 -21.80 2.27
C ALA A 294 0.74 -21.77 2.85
N ILE A 295 1.12 -20.69 3.54
CA ILE A 295 2.42 -20.56 4.22
C ILE A 295 2.63 -21.72 5.19
N ASP A 296 1.65 -22.01 6.04
CA ASP A 296 1.75 -23.09 7.02
C ASP A 296 1.99 -24.45 6.35
N THR A 297 1.21 -24.75 5.31
CA THR A 297 1.34 -26.00 4.56
C THR A 297 2.70 -26.10 3.86
N MET A 298 3.18 -25.00 3.26
CA MET A 298 4.47 -25.00 2.55
C MET A 298 5.65 -25.24 3.51
N ILE A 299 5.64 -24.62 4.70
CA ILE A 299 6.64 -24.88 5.76
C ILE A 299 6.63 -26.37 6.15
N GLN A 300 5.46 -26.94 6.44
CA GLN A 300 5.33 -28.34 6.82
C GLN A 300 5.84 -29.29 5.72
N ARG A 301 5.55 -28.99 4.44
CA ARG A 301 6.04 -29.79 3.32
C ARG A 301 7.55 -29.70 3.16
N GLY A 302 8.14 -28.54 3.44
CA GLY A 302 9.59 -28.35 3.50
C GLY A 302 10.23 -29.23 4.58
N GLU A 303 9.69 -29.19 5.78
CA GLU A 303 10.15 -30.01 6.90
C GLU A 303 10.01 -31.50 6.58
N GLN A 304 8.87 -31.93 6.06
CA GLN A 304 8.64 -33.32 5.67
C GLN A 304 9.64 -33.79 4.60
N ALA A 305 9.90 -32.98 3.58
CA ALA A 305 10.83 -33.33 2.51
C ALA A 305 12.26 -33.48 3.02
N ALA A 306 12.70 -32.62 3.94
CA ALA A 306 14.00 -32.76 4.58
C ALA A 306 14.04 -33.97 5.54
N ARG A 307 12.98 -34.24 6.30
CA ARG A 307 12.89 -35.43 7.17
C ARG A 307 12.91 -36.75 6.38
N GLN A 308 12.35 -36.78 5.17
CA GLN A 308 12.48 -37.94 4.27
C GLN A 308 13.93 -38.20 3.85
N LYS A 309 14.79 -37.18 3.93
CA LYS A 309 16.22 -37.22 3.66
C LYS A 309 17.07 -37.36 4.92
N TRP A 310 16.47 -37.65 6.08
CA TRP A 310 17.18 -37.68 7.35
C TRP A 310 18.39 -38.60 7.37
N ASP A 311 18.26 -39.83 6.86
CA ASP A 311 19.38 -40.77 6.82
C ASP A 311 20.52 -40.29 5.90
N GLU A 312 20.18 -39.68 4.76
CA GLU A 312 21.15 -39.04 3.85
C GLU A 312 21.83 -37.84 4.52
N LEU A 313 21.08 -37.01 5.26
CA LEU A 313 21.61 -35.89 6.03
C LEU A 313 22.58 -36.36 7.12
N MET A 314 22.23 -37.40 7.87
CA MET A 314 23.10 -37.94 8.92
C MET A 314 24.35 -38.62 8.34
N ALA A 315 24.23 -39.27 7.18
CA ALA A 315 25.39 -39.79 6.44
C ALA A 315 26.29 -38.65 5.95
N LEU A 316 25.70 -37.58 5.43
CA LEU A 316 26.42 -36.39 4.98
C LEU A 316 27.13 -35.70 6.15
N ARG A 317 26.47 -35.58 7.31
CA ARG A 317 27.07 -35.08 8.54
C ARG A 317 28.32 -35.89 8.89
N LYS A 318 28.21 -37.23 8.90
CA LYS A 318 29.37 -38.09 9.16
C LYS A 318 30.49 -37.87 8.14
N TYR A 319 30.16 -37.70 6.86
CA TYR A 319 31.14 -37.43 5.80
C TYR A 319 31.82 -36.05 5.92
N ILE A 320 31.07 -35.02 6.35
CA ILE A 320 31.58 -33.67 6.59
C ILE A 320 32.67 -33.69 7.67
N TYR A 321 32.44 -34.46 8.74
CA TYR A 321 33.35 -34.58 9.88
C TYR A 321 34.34 -35.76 9.77
N ALA A 322 34.30 -36.58 8.72
CA ALA A 322 35.05 -37.84 8.63
C ALA A 322 36.57 -37.67 8.77
N ASP A 323 37.11 -36.54 8.32
CA ASP A 323 38.54 -36.23 8.32
C ASP A 323 38.94 -35.25 9.44
N ALA A 324 37.98 -34.79 10.24
CA ALA A 324 38.21 -33.84 11.34
C ALA A 324 38.53 -34.59 12.65
N CYS A 325 39.56 -34.16 13.39
CA CYS A 325 39.87 -34.71 14.72
C CYS A 325 38.65 -34.59 15.66
N ASP A 326 38.46 -35.57 16.55
CA ASP A 326 37.35 -35.61 17.54
C ASP A 326 37.21 -34.31 18.36
N SER A 327 38.31 -33.57 18.57
CA SER A 327 38.30 -32.27 19.27
C SER A 327 37.65 -31.12 18.49
N VAL A 328 37.59 -31.18 17.15
CA VAL A 328 36.96 -30.16 16.29
C VAL A 328 35.45 -30.40 16.19
N ALA A 329 35.00 -31.65 16.27
CA ALA A 329 33.58 -31.99 16.27
C ALA A 329 32.83 -31.48 17.53
N SER A 330 33.53 -31.30 18.65
CA SER A 330 32.95 -30.74 19.88
C SER A 330 32.95 -29.21 19.96
N ASP A 331 33.90 -28.52 19.30
CA ASP A 331 34.06 -27.06 19.34
C ASP A 331 33.33 -26.34 18.18
N ASP A 332 32.90 -27.10 17.17
CA ASP A 332 32.29 -26.61 15.92
C ASP A 332 30.82 -27.01 15.75
N THR A 333 30.12 -27.33 16.86
CA THR A 333 28.66 -27.55 16.81
C THR A 333 27.96 -26.29 16.30
N LEU A 334 26.89 -26.42 15.50
CA LEU A 334 26.11 -25.26 15.07
C LEU A 334 25.57 -24.47 16.26
N GLN A 335 25.36 -25.14 17.40
CA GLN A 335 24.86 -24.52 18.60
C GLN A 335 25.83 -23.47 19.15
N ASP A 336 27.15 -23.76 19.20
CA ASP A 336 28.18 -22.81 19.64
C ASP A 336 28.46 -21.69 18.62
N LYS A 337 28.34 -21.98 17.32
CA LYS A 337 28.43 -20.94 16.27
C LYS A 337 27.19 -20.06 16.21
N ARG A 338 25.98 -20.60 16.40
CA ARG A 338 24.74 -19.81 16.49
C ARG A 338 24.68 -18.93 17.73
N LEU A 339 25.23 -19.39 18.86
CA LEU A 339 25.43 -18.56 20.05
C LEU A 339 26.32 -17.33 19.77
N LYS A 340 27.18 -17.39 18.73
CA LYS A 340 28.03 -16.28 18.26
C LYS A 340 27.42 -15.46 17.12
N LEU A 341 26.56 -16.06 16.28
CA LEU A 341 25.83 -15.38 15.20
C LEU A 341 24.66 -14.58 15.79
N GLN A 342 24.92 -13.33 16.18
CA GLN A 342 23.86 -12.43 16.59
C GLN A 342 23.20 -11.84 15.35
N LYS A 343 21.93 -12.16 15.12
CA LYS A 343 21.10 -11.41 14.17
C LYS A 343 21.22 -9.91 14.45
N PRO A 344 21.07 -9.04 13.43
CA PRO A 344 20.96 -7.61 13.64
C PRO A 344 20.05 -7.29 14.83
N SER A 345 20.59 -6.54 15.80
CA SER A 345 19.78 -6.08 16.92
C SER A 345 18.67 -5.20 16.36
N GLN A 346 17.42 -5.68 16.44
CA GLN A 346 16.25 -4.84 16.28
C GLN A 346 16.03 -4.16 17.63
N THR A 347 16.93 -3.24 17.96
CA THR A 347 16.83 -2.44 19.18
C THR A 347 15.52 -1.68 19.17
N GLU A 348 14.99 -1.40 20.37
CA GLU A 348 13.81 -0.55 20.51
C GLU A 348 14.07 0.88 19.99
N ALA A 349 15.35 1.29 19.93
CA ALA A 349 15.79 2.52 19.31
C ALA A 349 17.20 2.42 18.71
N TYR A 350 17.42 3.17 17.63
CA TYR A 350 18.70 3.36 16.95
C TYR A 350 19.26 4.74 17.28
N HIS A 351 20.54 4.81 17.63
CA HIS A 351 21.21 6.09 17.81
C HIS A 351 21.55 6.70 16.44
N ILE A 352 20.78 7.70 15.98
CA ILE A 352 20.97 8.34 14.66
C ILE A 352 21.86 9.57 14.80
N GLY A 353 23.02 9.58 14.14
CA GLY A 353 23.96 10.71 14.13
C GLY A 353 23.57 11.80 13.13
N SER A 354 23.28 11.42 11.89
CA SER A 354 22.89 12.37 10.84
C SER A 354 21.67 11.88 10.04
N ILE A 355 20.88 12.83 9.52
CA ILE A 355 19.75 12.54 8.63
C ILE A 355 19.95 13.30 7.33
N ARG A 356 20.03 12.56 6.22
CA ARG A 356 20.23 13.11 4.87
C ARG A 356 19.06 12.77 3.96
N ILE A 357 18.86 13.61 2.95
CA ILE A 357 17.84 13.41 1.91
C ILE A 357 18.56 13.43 0.56
N GLU A 358 18.30 12.43 -0.28
CA GLU A 358 18.85 12.31 -1.63
C GLU A 358 17.73 12.33 -2.67
N GLY A 359 18.05 12.81 -3.88
CA GLY A 359 17.16 12.85 -5.05
C GLY A 359 16.28 14.10 -5.20
N ILE A 360 16.27 14.98 -4.19
CA ILE A 360 15.76 16.36 -4.27
C ILE A 360 16.79 17.33 -3.71
N SER A 361 16.68 18.61 -4.05
CA SER A 361 17.63 19.64 -3.60
C SER A 361 16.97 21.01 -3.38
N GLY A 362 17.73 21.95 -2.81
CA GLY A 362 17.31 23.35 -2.69
C GLY A 362 16.17 23.57 -1.69
N GLU A 363 15.11 24.27 -2.12
CA GLU A 363 13.95 24.54 -1.25
C GLU A 363 13.16 23.26 -0.92
N GLU A 364 13.18 22.27 -1.81
CA GLU A 364 12.43 21.02 -1.65
C GLU A 364 12.97 20.17 -0.52
N GLU A 365 14.28 19.96 -0.53
CA GLU A 365 15.00 19.26 0.51
C GLU A 365 14.81 19.92 1.88
N LYS A 366 14.99 21.26 1.95
CA LYS A 366 14.82 22.03 3.20
C LYS A 366 13.41 21.89 3.77
N TRP A 367 12.40 21.84 2.93
CA TRP A 367 11.02 21.67 3.38
C TRP A 367 10.75 20.24 3.86
N ILE A 368 11.18 19.23 3.10
CA ILE A 368 11.01 17.82 3.48
C ILE A 368 11.72 17.56 4.80
N ARG A 369 12.92 18.10 5.00
CA ARG A 369 13.65 17.99 6.25
C ARG A 369 12.85 18.54 7.44
N LYS A 370 12.15 19.67 7.28
CA LYS A 370 11.26 20.24 8.32
C LYS A 370 10.03 19.39 8.62
N LYS A 371 9.64 18.47 7.73
CA LYS A 371 8.51 17.54 7.93
C LYS A 371 8.90 16.22 8.56
N ILE A 372 10.16 15.82 8.40
CA ILE A 372 10.71 14.67 9.10
C ILE A 372 10.80 15.03 10.59
N ALA A 373 9.99 14.36 11.41
CA ALA A 373 9.97 14.60 12.86
C ALA A 373 11.23 14.09 13.57
N LEU A 374 11.97 13.18 12.91
CA LEU A 374 13.21 12.59 13.40
C LEU A 374 14.30 13.64 13.57
N ARG A 375 14.96 13.61 14.74
CA ARG A 375 16.05 14.51 15.10
C ARG A 375 17.40 13.82 14.89
N GLU A 376 18.44 14.63 14.69
CA GLU A 376 19.82 14.17 14.65
C GLU A 376 20.37 14.06 16.07
N ASN A 377 21.34 13.17 16.27
CA ASN A 377 21.93 12.83 17.57
C ASN A 377 20.86 12.43 18.59
N SER A 378 19.93 11.56 18.18
CA SER A 378 18.85 11.07 19.03
C SER A 378 18.54 9.60 18.77
N GLU A 379 17.94 8.96 19.78
CA GLU A 379 17.33 7.64 19.68
C GLU A 379 16.08 7.69 18.81
N VAL A 380 16.02 6.82 17.79
CA VAL A 380 14.90 6.71 16.85
C VAL A 380 14.48 5.26 16.72
N SER A 381 13.21 4.97 16.97
CA SER A 381 12.66 3.64 16.79
C SER A 381 12.44 3.28 15.31
N PRO A 382 12.47 1.99 14.94
CA PRO A 382 12.10 1.54 13.60
C PRO A 382 10.69 2.02 13.19
N GLU A 383 9.76 2.09 14.12
CA GLU A 383 8.36 2.50 13.90
C GLU A 383 8.25 3.99 13.54
N GLU A 384 9.14 4.84 14.08
CA GLU A 384 9.23 6.25 13.71
C GLU A 384 9.79 6.45 12.28
N ILE A 385 10.73 5.60 11.87
CA ILE A 385 11.21 5.56 10.47
C ILE A 385 10.07 5.10 9.55
N ASP A 386 9.37 4.02 9.90
CA ASP A 386 8.20 3.51 9.15
C ASP A 386 7.10 4.59 9.03
N GLY A 387 6.83 5.32 10.11
CA GLY A 387 5.89 6.44 10.13
C GLY A 387 6.32 7.59 9.21
N THR A 388 7.61 7.90 9.19
CA THR A 388 8.19 8.92 8.31
C THR A 388 8.07 8.50 6.83
N LEU A 389 8.39 7.25 6.51
CA LEU A 389 8.25 6.69 5.15
C LEU A 389 6.79 6.69 4.70
N ALA A 390 5.86 6.29 5.57
CA ALA A 390 4.44 6.31 5.28
C ALA A 390 3.93 7.74 5.02
N MET A 391 4.38 8.72 5.82
CA MET A 391 4.07 10.13 5.61
C MET A 391 4.61 10.63 4.27
N LEU A 392 5.90 10.41 3.97
CA LEU A 392 6.54 10.86 2.73
C LEU A 392 5.87 10.25 1.49
N ARG A 393 5.48 8.98 1.54
CA ARG A 393 4.70 8.33 0.47
C ARG A 393 3.29 8.90 0.35
N GLY A 394 2.64 9.14 1.47
CA GLY A 394 1.29 9.71 1.52
C GLY A 394 1.17 11.13 0.98
N LEU A 395 2.30 11.83 0.83
CA LEU A 395 2.38 13.09 0.08
C LEU A 395 2.03 12.93 -1.41
N ASN A 396 2.19 11.72 -1.99
CA ASN A 396 1.90 11.38 -3.39
C ASN A 396 2.60 12.27 -4.44
N ILE A 397 3.73 12.86 -4.07
CA ILE A 397 4.61 13.66 -4.94
C ILE A 397 5.90 12.94 -5.31
N PHE A 398 6.17 11.81 -4.68
CA PHE A 398 7.34 10.99 -4.95
C PHE A 398 6.93 9.71 -5.65
N SER A 399 7.62 9.45 -6.76
CA SER A 399 7.63 8.20 -7.50
C SER A 399 8.25 7.08 -6.65
N ARG A 400 9.28 7.39 -5.85
CA ARG A 400 10.02 6.45 -5.00
C ARG A 400 10.35 7.08 -3.65
N VAL A 401 10.14 6.34 -2.56
CA VAL A 401 10.45 6.73 -1.18
C VAL A 401 11.03 5.53 -0.44
N GLU A 402 12.33 5.55 -0.24
CA GLU A 402 13.10 4.49 0.38
C GLU A 402 14.08 5.07 1.40
N TYR A 403 14.69 4.21 2.20
CA TYR A 403 15.77 4.64 3.09
C TYR A 403 16.91 3.62 3.12
N ARG A 404 18.08 4.14 3.47
CA ARG A 404 19.28 3.36 3.81
C ARG A 404 19.92 3.95 5.05
N GLN A 405 20.78 3.18 5.68
CA GLN A 405 21.47 3.52 6.93
C GLN A 405 22.95 3.17 6.78
N SER A 406 23.86 3.80 7.53
CA SER A 406 25.20 3.24 7.73
C SER A 406 25.14 1.93 8.51
N ASN A 407 26.27 1.22 8.59
CA ASN A 407 26.33 -0.06 9.29
C ASN A 407 26.70 0.06 10.78
N GLU A 408 27.26 1.20 11.19
CA GLU A 408 27.78 1.41 12.55
C GLU A 408 27.05 2.56 13.23
N GLU A 409 26.85 2.44 14.55
CA GLU A 409 26.33 3.50 15.41
C GLU A 409 27.41 4.56 15.72
N PRO A 410 27.07 5.87 15.74
CA PRO A 410 25.79 6.45 15.38
C PRO A 410 25.46 6.27 13.89
N TYR A 411 24.23 5.85 13.59
CA TYR A 411 23.82 5.58 12.23
C TYR A 411 23.57 6.87 11.43
N ASP A 412 23.97 6.87 10.17
CA ASP A 412 23.60 7.88 9.18
C ASP A 412 22.35 7.42 8.44
N LEU A 413 21.20 8.06 8.70
CA LEU A 413 19.94 7.74 8.05
C LEU A 413 19.76 8.58 6.77
N VAL A 414 19.63 7.93 5.62
CA VAL A 414 19.47 8.59 4.32
C VAL A 414 18.11 8.22 3.71
N PHE A 415 17.24 9.21 3.52
CA PHE A 415 15.98 9.07 2.77
C PHE A 415 16.22 9.33 1.29
N MET A 416 15.94 8.34 0.45
CA MET A 416 16.10 8.41 -1.00
C MET A 416 14.73 8.68 -1.63
N LEU A 417 14.58 9.84 -2.27
CA LEU A 417 13.32 10.34 -2.81
C LEU A 417 13.44 10.59 -4.31
N GLU A 418 12.52 10.05 -5.10
CA GLU A 418 12.44 10.31 -6.53
C GLU A 418 11.14 11.07 -6.84
N PRO A 419 11.18 12.29 -7.39
CA PRO A 419 9.97 13.04 -7.73
C PRO A 419 9.08 12.32 -8.75
N ASN A 420 7.77 12.49 -8.63
CA ASN A 420 6.80 11.95 -9.59
C ASN A 420 6.62 12.88 -10.81
N GLU A 421 6.15 12.33 -11.93
CA GLU A 421 5.74 13.13 -13.10
C GLU A 421 4.57 14.05 -12.72
N SER A 422 4.67 15.31 -13.14
CA SER A 422 3.78 16.35 -12.64
C SER A 422 2.43 16.36 -13.29
N ARG A 423 2.34 16.02 -14.58
CA ARG A 423 1.11 16.14 -15.35
C ARG A 423 0.53 14.77 -15.58
N ARG A 424 -0.77 14.61 -15.37
CA ARG A 424 -1.45 13.34 -15.60
C ARG A 424 -2.88 13.50 -16.07
N ILE A 425 -3.37 12.46 -16.72
CA ILE A 425 -4.79 12.24 -17.01
C ILE A 425 -5.29 11.17 -16.07
N SER A 426 -6.34 11.48 -15.32
CA SER A 426 -7.01 10.53 -14.42
C SER A 426 -8.38 10.18 -14.99
N VAL A 427 -8.73 8.91 -15.06
CA VAL A 427 -10.00 8.43 -15.65
C VAL A 427 -10.73 7.52 -14.67
N GLY A 428 -12.04 7.74 -14.52
CA GLY A 428 -12.95 6.93 -13.72
C GLY A 428 -14.18 6.54 -14.52
N ALA A 429 -14.77 5.40 -14.17
CA ALA A 429 -16.00 4.90 -14.79
C ALA A 429 -16.91 4.31 -13.71
N ARG A 430 -18.21 4.45 -13.91
CA ARG A 430 -19.24 3.96 -12.99
C ARG A 430 -20.50 3.58 -13.77
N PHE A 431 -21.24 2.62 -13.24
CA PHE A 431 -22.63 2.40 -13.58
C PHE A 431 -23.49 2.45 -12.32
N ASP A 432 -24.64 3.12 -12.36
CA ASP A 432 -25.69 2.91 -11.38
C ASP A 432 -27.10 3.10 -11.97
N THR A 433 -28.15 2.70 -11.23
CA THR A 433 -29.53 2.73 -11.73
C THR A 433 -30.13 4.14 -11.85
N GLN A 434 -29.46 5.17 -11.32
CA GLN A 434 -29.94 6.56 -11.35
C GLN A 434 -29.27 7.35 -12.49
N ASP A 435 -27.92 7.33 -12.56
CA ASP A 435 -27.13 8.05 -13.58
C ASP A 435 -26.73 7.19 -14.79
N LEU A 436 -27.06 5.90 -14.79
CA LEU A 436 -26.64 4.92 -15.79
C LEU A 436 -25.11 4.88 -15.93
N ALA A 437 -24.60 4.76 -17.15
CA ALA A 437 -23.16 4.76 -17.41
C ALA A 437 -22.60 6.18 -17.28
N SER A 438 -21.61 6.34 -16.40
CA SER A 438 -20.92 7.59 -16.13
C SER A 438 -19.42 7.45 -16.35
N VAL A 439 -18.81 8.43 -16.99
CA VAL A 439 -17.36 8.51 -17.20
C VAL A 439 -16.85 9.87 -16.73
N ILE A 440 -15.76 9.88 -15.99
CA ILE A 440 -15.08 11.10 -15.56
C ILE A 440 -13.63 11.09 -16.03
N ALA A 441 -13.17 12.23 -16.51
CA ALA A 441 -11.77 12.45 -16.85
C ALA A 441 -11.28 13.74 -16.21
N GLN A 442 -10.03 13.73 -15.74
CA GLN A 442 -9.38 14.92 -15.20
C GLN A 442 -7.97 15.07 -15.75
N ILE A 443 -7.62 16.29 -16.14
CA ILE A 443 -6.26 16.70 -16.44
C ILE A 443 -5.79 17.59 -15.29
N SER A 444 -4.70 17.21 -14.64
CA SER A 444 -4.14 17.99 -13.53
C SER A 444 -2.62 17.96 -13.52
N ASN A 445 -2.01 18.94 -12.84
CA ASN A 445 -0.56 18.99 -12.63
C ASN A 445 -0.11 18.44 -11.28
N ASN A 446 -0.87 17.46 -10.76
CA ASN A 446 -0.62 16.73 -9.52
C ASN A 446 0.32 17.47 -8.57
N GLN A 447 -0.19 18.56 -8.01
CA GLN A 447 0.27 19.18 -6.79
C GLN A 447 1.81 19.15 -6.61
N GLN A 448 2.53 19.76 -7.56
CA GLN A 448 4.01 19.75 -7.56
C GLN A 448 4.59 20.44 -6.33
N PHE A 449 5.72 19.91 -5.88
CA PHE A 449 6.59 20.59 -4.93
C PHE A 449 7.16 21.91 -5.52
N SER A 450 7.60 21.88 -6.78
CA SER A 450 8.31 22.98 -7.44
C SER A 450 7.45 24.15 -7.92
N THR A 451 6.11 24.00 -7.96
CA THR A 451 5.22 25.06 -8.43
C THR A 451 4.18 25.42 -7.38
N ARG A 452 3.94 26.72 -7.22
CA ARG A 452 2.85 27.23 -6.39
C ARG A 452 1.49 27.21 -7.10
N HIS A 453 1.43 26.65 -8.30
CA HIS A 453 0.27 26.70 -9.18
C HIS A 453 -0.33 25.31 -9.27
N HIS A 454 -1.58 25.16 -8.87
CA HIS A 454 -2.30 23.88 -8.89
C HIS A 454 -3.51 24.04 -9.79
N TYR A 455 -3.63 23.21 -10.81
CA TYR A 455 -4.78 23.24 -11.71
C TYR A 455 -5.37 21.86 -11.94
N ALA A 456 -6.69 21.82 -12.09
CA ALA A 456 -7.43 20.64 -12.45
C ALA A 456 -8.58 21.02 -13.39
N PHE A 457 -8.64 20.36 -14.54
CA PHE A 457 -9.76 20.41 -15.46
C PHE A 457 -10.46 19.06 -15.45
N THR A 458 -11.73 19.03 -15.06
CA THR A 458 -12.51 17.80 -14.90
C THR A 458 -13.74 17.86 -15.79
N GLY A 459 -13.99 16.80 -16.54
CA GLY A 459 -15.22 16.60 -17.28
C GLY A 459 -15.88 15.29 -16.85
N ARG A 460 -17.19 15.33 -16.63
CA ARG A 460 -18.02 14.14 -16.36
C ARG A 460 -19.12 14.05 -17.41
N ILE A 461 -19.21 12.89 -18.05
CA ILE A 461 -20.28 12.53 -18.99
C ILE A 461 -21.18 11.52 -18.27
N SER A 462 -22.44 11.89 -18.10
CA SER A 462 -23.49 11.09 -17.44
C SER A 462 -24.85 11.72 -17.76
N ARG A 463 -25.94 11.22 -17.14
CA ARG A 463 -27.25 11.90 -17.18
C ARG A 463 -27.18 13.35 -16.72
N ASN A 464 -26.40 13.60 -15.66
CA ASN A 464 -26.12 14.93 -15.11
C ASN A 464 -24.67 15.36 -15.45
N PRO A 465 -24.35 15.80 -16.68
CA PRO A 465 -22.99 16.12 -17.07
C PRO A 465 -22.49 17.41 -16.41
N TYR A 466 -21.18 17.49 -16.17
CA TYR A 466 -20.55 18.72 -15.70
C TYR A 466 -19.15 18.93 -16.24
N LEU A 467 -18.76 20.20 -16.28
CA LEU A 467 -17.39 20.66 -16.49
C LEU A 467 -16.95 21.45 -15.27
N GLU A 468 -15.72 21.20 -14.80
CA GLU A 468 -15.13 21.89 -13.66
C GLU A 468 -13.69 22.30 -13.94
N MET A 469 -13.42 23.59 -13.73
CA MET A 469 -12.09 24.18 -13.73
C MET A 469 -11.74 24.60 -12.31
N LYS A 470 -10.57 24.19 -11.83
CA LYS A 470 -10.02 24.62 -10.54
C LYS A 470 -8.61 25.11 -10.74
N TYR A 471 -8.32 26.26 -10.17
CA TYR A 471 -6.97 26.81 -10.05
C TYR A 471 -6.74 27.24 -8.61
N ALA A 472 -5.58 26.92 -8.05
CA ALA A 472 -5.19 27.39 -6.72
C ALA A 472 -3.72 27.80 -6.73
N TYR A 473 -3.46 28.97 -6.15
CA TYR A 473 -2.13 29.46 -5.85
C TYR A 473 -1.78 29.20 -4.37
N GLY A 474 -0.62 28.62 -4.13
CA GLY A 474 -0.10 28.40 -2.79
C GLY A 474 0.84 27.20 -2.73
N ASN A 475 1.43 27.02 -1.56
CA ASN A 475 2.28 25.87 -1.33
C ASN A 475 1.42 24.60 -1.32
N LEU A 476 1.98 23.54 -1.89
CA LEU A 476 1.42 22.19 -1.90
C LEU A 476 0.83 21.78 -0.53
N PHE A 477 1.60 22.04 0.52
CA PHE A 477 1.27 21.73 1.90
C PHE A 477 1.19 23.02 2.72
N GLY A 478 0.04 23.67 2.67
CA GLY A 478 -0.20 24.94 3.33
C GLY A 478 -1.55 25.52 2.94
N ALA A 479 -1.73 26.81 3.25
CA ALA A 479 -2.86 27.57 2.77
C ALA A 479 -2.76 27.76 1.25
N LYS A 480 -3.89 27.60 0.56
CA LYS A 480 -4.04 27.86 -0.87
C LYS A 480 -5.21 28.81 -1.06
N ILE A 481 -5.06 29.76 -1.98
CA ILE A 481 -6.13 30.63 -2.44
C ILE A 481 -6.40 30.24 -3.88
N GLY A 482 -7.65 29.96 -4.21
CA GLY A 482 -8.02 29.46 -5.52
C GLY A 482 -9.32 30.02 -6.02
N ILE A 483 -9.55 29.75 -7.30
CA ILE A 483 -10.79 29.99 -7.99
C ILE A 483 -11.28 28.67 -8.59
N SER A 484 -12.58 28.50 -8.66
CA SER A 484 -13.20 27.38 -9.37
C SER A 484 -14.40 27.85 -10.16
N TYR A 485 -14.57 27.26 -11.33
CA TYR A 485 -15.77 27.41 -12.15
C TYR A 485 -16.34 26.03 -12.43
N ARG A 486 -17.63 25.84 -12.17
CA ARG A 486 -18.35 24.61 -12.48
C ARG A 486 -19.61 24.95 -13.27
N MET A 487 -19.82 24.22 -14.36
CA MET A 487 -21.05 24.22 -15.14
C MET A 487 -21.66 22.83 -15.03
N THR A 488 -22.90 22.73 -14.56
CA THR A 488 -23.59 21.44 -14.35
C THR A 488 -24.98 21.49 -14.94
N HIS A 489 -25.36 20.45 -15.67
CA HIS A 489 -26.75 20.22 -16.05
C HIS A 489 -27.37 19.22 -15.08
N TYR A 490 -28.56 19.56 -14.58
CA TYR A 490 -29.33 18.74 -13.65
C TYR A 490 -30.64 18.29 -14.31
N ASP A 491 -30.90 16.99 -14.24
CA ASP A 491 -32.12 16.31 -14.67
C ASP A 491 -32.44 15.17 -13.68
N PHE A 492 -33.48 15.35 -12.88
CA PHE A 492 -33.99 14.31 -11.99
C PHE A 492 -35.48 14.49 -11.66
N ASP A 493 -36.14 13.38 -11.33
CA ASP A 493 -37.54 13.40 -10.88
C ASP A 493 -37.65 13.86 -9.42
N LEU A 494 -38.54 14.84 -9.19
CA LEU A 494 -38.82 15.40 -7.86
C LEU A 494 -40.15 14.90 -7.31
N TYR A 495 -40.15 14.58 -6.02
CA TYR A 495 -41.31 14.11 -5.29
C TYR A 495 -41.57 14.97 -4.04
N ALA A 496 -42.83 15.02 -3.62
CA ALA A 496 -43.21 15.43 -2.28
C ALA A 496 -44.13 14.35 -1.72
N ASP A 497 -43.77 13.82 -0.55
CA ASP A 497 -44.37 12.61 0.00
C ASP A 497 -44.39 11.48 -1.06
N LYS A 498 -45.53 10.82 -1.23
CA LYS A 498 -45.73 9.71 -2.18
C LYS A 498 -46.00 10.16 -3.62
N HIS A 499 -46.03 11.47 -3.89
CA HIS A 499 -46.47 12.01 -5.17
C HIS A 499 -45.29 12.58 -5.97
N LYS A 500 -45.19 12.19 -7.24
CA LYS A 500 -44.29 12.85 -8.18
C LYS A 500 -44.83 14.26 -8.41
N LEU A 501 -43.99 15.27 -8.23
CA LEU A 501 -44.30 16.64 -8.57
C LEU A 501 -44.07 16.84 -10.06
N ASP A 502 -42.82 16.80 -10.50
CA ASP A 502 -42.42 16.80 -11.92
C ASP A 502 -40.94 16.38 -12.07
N ALA A 503 -40.45 16.32 -13.31
CA ALA A 503 -39.02 16.31 -13.60
C ALA A 503 -38.45 17.74 -13.46
N LEU A 504 -37.33 17.87 -12.76
CA LEU A 504 -36.66 19.14 -12.53
C LEU A 504 -35.41 19.22 -13.42
N GLU A 505 -35.41 20.19 -14.33
CA GLU A 505 -34.36 20.38 -15.34
C GLU A 505 -33.82 21.81 -15.31
N PHE A 506 -32.51 21.96 -15.08
CA PHE A 506 -31.88 23.27 -15.07
C PHE A 506 -30.36 23.20 -15.31
N LEU A 507 -29.81 24.33 -15.75
CA LEU A 507 -28.38 24.53 -15.90
C LEU A 507 -27.86 25.42 -14.77
N SER A 508 -26.76 25.03 -14.13
CA SER A 508 -26.10 25.85 -13.11
C SER A 508 -24.70 26.28 -13.55
N HIS A 509 -24.35 27.50 -13.16
CA HIS A 509 -23.01 28.04 -13.23
C HIS A 509 -22.58 28.48 -11.83
N SER A 510 -21.47 27.92 -11.34
CA SER A 510 -20.94 28.20 -10.02
C SER A 510 -19.51 28.69 -10.14
N PHE A 511 -19.27 29.95 -9.79
CA PHE A 511 -17.93 30.55 -9.72
C PHE A 511 -17.58 30.83 -8.26
N ALA A 512 -16.49 30.26 -7.75
CA ALA A 512 -16.08 30.45 -6.36
C ALA A 512 -14.63 30.93 -6.25
N GLY A 513 -14.39 31.91 -5.39
CA GLY A 513 -13.08 32.25 -4.85
C GLY A 513 -12.96 31.66 -3.44
N PHE A 514 -11.91 30.88 -3.18
CA PHE A 514 -11.79 30.12 -1.94
C PHE A 514 -10.40 30.13 -1.33
N TYR A 515 -10.36 30.07 -0.01
CA TYR A 515 -9.21 29.70 0.80
C TYR A 515 -9.37 28.23 1.23
N THR A 516 -8.29 27.46 1.18
CA THR A 516 -8.27 26.10 1.73
C THR A 516 -6.96 25.82 2.45
N ARG A 517 -7.01 25.06 3.54
CA ARG A 517 -5.83 24.62 4.27
C ARG A 517 -6.07 23.23 4.86
N ASP A 518 -5.12 22.34 4.60
CA ASP A 518 -5.11 20.98 5.15
C ASP A 518 -4.12 20.95 6.34
N ILE A 519 -4.57 20.45 7.50
CA ILE A 519 -3.79 20.31 8.73
C ILE A 519 -4.02 18.91 9.30
N GLY A 520 -3.08 18.00 9.05
CA GLY A 520 -3.23 16.59 9.42
C GLY A 520 -4.47 15.98 8.75
N ASN A 521 -5.38 15.46 9.57
CA ASN A 521 -6.65 14.89 9.12
C ASN A 521 -7.80 15.90 9.06
N PHE A 522 -7.52 17.20 9.14
CA PHE A 522 -8.51 18.27 9.01
C PHE A 522 -8.30 19.10 7.73
N ARG A 523 -9.39 19.49 7.09
CA ARG A 523 -9.44 20.44 5.98
C ARG A 523 -10.35 21.59 6.36
N LEU A 524 -9.81 22.81 6.33
CA LEU A 524 -10.56 24.05 6.45
C LEU A 524 -10.74 24.64 5.07
N LYS A 525 -11.96 25.02 4.70
CA LYS A 525 -12.25 25.73 3.45
C LYS A 525 -13.26 26.85 3.69
N SER A 526 -12.98 28.04 3.19
CA SER A 526 -13.89 29.19 3.24
C SER A 526 -13.80 30.01 1.96
N GLY A 527 -14.83 30.80 1.66
CA GLY A 527 -14.80 31.60 0.44
C GLY A 527 -16.12 32.25 0.09
N VAL A 528 -16.15 32.78 -1.13
CA VAL A 528 -17.33 33.40 -1.74
C VAL A 528 -17.63 32.65 -3.04
N GLN A 529 -18.91 32.36 -3.28
CA GLN A 529 -19.38 31.63 -4.46
C GLN A 529 -20.56 32.37 -5.09
N PHE A 530 -20.44 32.72 -6.36
CA PHE A 530 -21.54 33.19 -7.18
C PHE A 530 -22.18 32.00 -7.89
N ASP A 531 -23.47 31.80 -7.68
CA ASP A 531 -24.27 30.79 -8.35
C ASP A 531 -25.32 31.43 -9.24
N TYR A 532 -25.43 30.94 -10.47
CA TYR A 532 -26.47 31.33 -11.42
C TYR A 532 -27.18 30.05 -11.91
N TYR A 533 -28.50 30.04 -11.83
CA TYR A 533 -29.34 28.94 -12.24
C TYR A 533 -30.23 29.39 -13.39
N HIS A 534 -30.27 28.61 -14.46
CA HIS A 534 -31.19 28.79 -15.57
C HIS A 534 -32.15 27.60 -15.63
N TYR A 535 -33.42 27.86 -15.34
CA TYR A 535 -34.45 26.84 -15.17
C TYR A 535 -35.15 26.55 -16.52
N HIS A 536 -35.20 25.27 -16.89
CA HIS A 536 -36.00 24.79 -18.03
C HIS A 536 -37.33 24.18 -17.57
N SER A 537 -37.46 23.85 -16.28
CA SER A 537 -38.69 23.42 -15.62
C SER A 537 -39.12 24.41 -14.53
N ASP A 538 -40.37 24.31 -14.09
CA ASP A 538 -40.82 25.04 -12.89
C ASP A 538 -40.14 24.50 -11.62
N MET A 539 -40.03 25.36 -10.61
CA MET A 539 -39.57 24.99 -9.28
C MET A 539 -40.76 24.72 -8.35
N PHE A 540 -40.58 23.87 -7.34
CA PHE A 540 -41.66 23.47 -6.45
C PHE A 540 -41.29 23.70 -4.97
N GLU A 541 -42.28 24.08 -4.16
CA GLU A 541 -42.18 24.08 -2.70
C GLU A 541 -42.71 22.77 -2.09
N ARG A 542 -42.37 22.51 -0.82
CA ARG A 542 -42.80 21.31 -0.07
C ARG A 542 -44.31 21.07 -0.09
N ASN A 543 -45.11 22.13 -0.11
CA ASN A 543 -46.58 22.09 -0.15
C ASN A 543 -47.15 21.83 -1.58
N GLY A 544 -46.28 21.66 -2.58
CA GLY A 544 -46.65 21.48 -3.99
C GLY A 544 -46.89 22.77 -4.76
N SER A 545 -46.71 23.96 -4.16
CA SER A 545 -46.87 25.22 -4.91
C SER A 545 -45.76 25.41 -5.93
N ILE A 546 -46.14 25.91 -7.10
CA ILE A 546 -45.27 26.12 -8.26
C ILE A 546 -44.67 27.53 -8.20
N GLN A 547 -43.36 27.63 -8.39
CA GLN A 547 -42.64 28.88 -8.63
C GLN A 547 -42.09 28.89 -10.05
N THR A 548 -42.75 29.65 -10.93
CA THR A 548 -42.31 29.83 -12.31
C THR A 548 -41.34 30.99 -12.40
N ARG A 549 -40.06 30.67 -12.65
CA ARG A 549 -38.97 31.64 -12.87
C ARG A 549 -38.03 31.08 -13.92
N SER A 550 -37.46 31.95 -14.76
CA SER A 550 -36.49 31.54 -15.80
C SER A 550 -35.07 31.42 -15.26
N SER A 551 -34.72 32.15 -14.20
CA SER A 551 -33.39 32.13 -13.61
C SER A 551 -33.37 32.71 -12.20
N ASP A 552 -32.44 32.24 -11.37
CA ASP A 552 -32.06 32.89 -10.11
C ASP A 552 -30.53 33.06 -10.05
N HIS A 553 -30.06 34.02 -9.25
CA HIS A 553 -28.63 34.19 -8.94
C HIS A 553 -28.42 34.45 -7.45
N PHE A 554 -27.24 34.07 -6.96
CA PHE A 554 -26.89 34.17 -5.55
C PHE A 554 -25.41 34.47 -5.37
N LEU A 555 -25.08 35.24 -4.34
CA LEU A 555 -23.74 35.37 -3.80
C LEU A 555 -23.69 34.71 -2.42
N ASN A 556 -22.82 33.72 -2.28
CA ASN A 556 -22.78 32.81 -1.15
C ASN A 556 -21.46 32.92 -0.41
N TYR A 557 -21.51 33.05 0.92
CA TYR A 557 -20.34 33.10 1.79
C TYR A 557 -20.28 31.83 2.61
N PHE A 558 -19.27 30.98 2.36
CA PHE A 558 -19.21 29.66 2.97
C PHE A 558 -17.98 29.50 3.87
N ALA A 559 -18.15 28.69 4.92
CA ALA A 559 -17.08 28.15 5.74
C ALA A 559 -17.36 26.68 6.05
N SER A 560 -16.33 25.84 5.97
CA SER A 560 -16.45 24.40 6.20
C SER A 560 -15.20 23.81 6.82
N VAL A 561 -15.41 22.82 7.69
CA VAL A 561 -14.36 22.01 8.30
C VAL A 561 -14.69 20.55 8.07
N VAL A 562 -13.72 19.79 7.57
CA VAL A 562 -13.84 18.34 7.37
C VAL A 562 -12.72 17.66 8.14
N MET A 563 -13.06 16.68 8.97
CA MET A 563 -12.15 15.70 9.54
C MET A 563 -12.34 14.36 8.84
N ASP A 564 -11.27 13.68 8.44
CA ASP A 564 -11.34 12.34 7.84
C ASP A 564 -10.19 11.43 8.31
N THR A 565 -10.53 10.49 9.19
CA THR A 565 -9.63 9.48 9.77
C THR A 565 -9.96 8.06 9.31
N TYR A 566 -10.80 7.87 8.29
CA TYR A 566 -11.14 6.54 7.81
C TYR A 566 -9.92 5.79 7.26
N ASP A 567 -9.85 4.50 7.59
CA ASP A 567 -8.84 3.58 7.03
C ASP A 567 -9.09 3.30 5.54
N ARG A 568 -10.37 3.32 5.12
CA ARG A 568 -10.82 3.17 3.73
C ARG A 568 -12.10 3.98 3.53
N ARG A 569 -12.29 4.62 2.38
CA ARG A 569 -13.57 5.29 2.07
C ARG A 569 -14.72 4.31 1.87
N TYR A 570 -14.47 3.28 1.07
CA TYR A 570 -15.43 2.21 0.83
C TYR A 570 -15.15 1.07 1.78
N PHE A 571 -16.21 0.59 2.43
CA PHE A 571 -16.15 -0.42 3.47
C PHE A 571 -15.19 -0.08 4.64
N PRO A 572 -15.28 1.14 5.24
CA PRO A 572 -14.39 1.55 6.35
C PRO A 572 -14.49 0.57 7.50
N THR A 573 -13.36 0.11 8.04
CA THR A 573 -13.36 -0.79 9.20
C THR A 573 -13.15 -0.05 10.51
N ARG A 574 -12.55 1.14 10.46
CA ARG A 574 -12.30 2.01 11.61
C ARG A 574 -12.20 3.47 11.18
N GLY A 575 -12.30 4.37 12.16
CA GLY A 575 -12.13 5.81 11.96
C GLY A 575 -13.46 6.53 11.78
N SER A 576 -13.39 7.83 11.53
CA SER A 576 -14.55 8.71 11.48
C SER A 576 -14.37 9.79 10.43
N ARG A 577 -15.49 10.28 9.90
CA ARG A 577 -15.54 11.47 9.07
C ARG A 577 -16.56 12.43 9.65
N ILE A 578 -16.14 13.67 9.89
CA ILE A 578 -16.98 14.73 10.44
C ILE A 578 -16.89 15.92 9.51
N GLN A 579 -18.02 16.48 9.13
CA GLN A 579 -18.13 17.66 8.28
C GLN A 579 -19.09 18.64 8.92
N VAL A 580 -18.64 19.89 9.03
CA VAL A 580 -19.45 21.03 9.49
C VAL A 580 -19.36 22.10 8.42
N GLN A 581 -20.49 22.67 8.03
CA GLN A 581 -20.57 23.71 7.02
C GLN A 581 -21.58 24.77 7.43
N GLY A 582 -21.25 26.03 7.18
CA GLY A 582 -22.18 27.15 7.23
C GLY A 582 -22.09 27.93 5.93
N ILE A 583 -23.23 28.34 5.39
CA ILE A 583 -23.31 29.24 4.24
C ILE A 583 -24.30 30.37 4.54
N LEU A 584 -23.93 31.59 4.17
CA LEU A 584 -24.82 32.74 4.13
C LEU A 584 -25.10 33.08 2.66
N HIS A 585 -26.36 33.29 2.31
CA HIS A 585 -26.81 33.52 0.94
C HIS A 585 -27.39 34.93 0.79
N THR A 586 -26.99 35.61 -0.28
CA THR A 586 -27.50 36.92 -0.72
C THR A 586 -27.77 36.91 -2.22
N ASP A 587 -28.42 37.92 -2.77
CA ASP A 587 -28.54 38.16 -4.22
C ASP A 587 -27.74 39.39 -4.68
N ASP A 588 -27.67 40.45 -3.85
CA ASP A 588 -26.93 41.69 -4.10
C ASP A 588 -25.57 41.78 -3.35
N GLY A 589 -25.23 40.74 -2.57
CA GLY A 589 -24.06 40.69 -1.71
C GLY A 589 -24.30 41.05 -0.23
N ILE A 590 -25.47 41.57 0.13
CA ILE A 590 -25.81 41.97 1.50
C ILE A 590 -27.20 41.44 1.92
N HIS A 591 -28.16 41.51 1.02
CA HIS A 591 -29.58 41.21 1.21
C HIS A 591 -30.01 39.99 0.39
N TYR A 592 -31.26 39.57 0.60
CA TYR A 592 -31.95 38.66 -0.28
C TYR A 592 -33.42 39.10 -0.42
N ALA A 593 -33.90 39.26 -1.65
CA ALA A 593 -35.29 39.67 -1.95
C ALA A 593 -35.76 40.87 -1.12
N ASP A 594 -34.95 41.94 -1.09
CA ASP A 594 -35.17 43.20 -0.34
C ASP A 594 -35.19 43.07 1.20
N GLY A 595 -34.75 41.93 1.74
CA GLY A 595 -34.73 41.64 3.18
C GLY A 595 -33.39 41.16 3.71
N ASN A 596 -33.41 40.53 4.88
CA ASN A 596 -32.21 39.93 5.47
C ASN A 596 -31.73 38.72 4.65
N PRO A 597 -30.42 38.45 4.61
CA PRO A 597 -29.89 37.22 4.02
C PRO A 597 -30.46 35.98 4.73
N PHE A 598 -30.51 34.87 4.00
CA PHE A 598 -30.83 33.57 4.58
C PHE A 598 -29.55 32.75 4.75
N GLY A 599 -29.54 31.83 5.70
CA GLY A 599 -28.35 31.03 6.02
C GLY A 599 -28.66 29.56 6.11
N GLU A 600 -27.64 28.73 5.95
CA GLU A 600 -27.69 27.31 6.24
C GLU A 600 -26.57 26.88 7.19
N ALA A 601 -26.88 25.91 8.05
CA ALA A 601 -25.90 25.18 8.83
C ALA A 601 -26.12 23.68 8.63
N ALA A 602 -25.05 22.98 8.24
CA ALA A 602 -25.06 21.55 8.00
C ALA A 602 -23.99 20.85 8.86
N PHE A 603 -24.35 19.68 9.39
CA PHE A 603 -23.48 18.79 10.12
C PHE A 603 -23.63 17.36 9.57
N GLN A 604 -22.52 16.67 9.42
CA GLN A 604 -22.48 15.24 9.11
C GLN A 604 -21.38 14.59 9.96
N GLY A 605 -21.75 13.63 10.79
CA GLY A 605 -20.82 12.80 11.55
C GLY A 605 -21.05 11.34 11.23
N GLU A 606 -20.01 10.61 10.85
CA GLU A 606 -20.05 9.18 10.56
C GLU A 606 -18.82 8.47 11.14
N CYS A 607 -19.02 7.24 11.62
CA CYS A 607 -17.98 6.44 12.25
C CYS A 607 -18.09 4.99 11.83
N ALA A 608 -16.95 4.29 11.76
CA ALA A 608 -16.90 2.85 11.57
C ALA A 608 -16.33 2.20 12.83
N VAL A 609 -17.11 1.32 13.45
CA VAL A 609 -16.72 0.58 14.66
C VAL A 609 -16.63 -0.90 14.32
N ARG A 610 -15.42 -1.46 14.43
CA ARG A 610 -15.20 -2.89 14.27
C ARG A 610 -15.54 -3.62 15.58
N LEU A 611 -16.59 -4.44 15.57
CA LEU A 611 -16.98 -5.25 16.72
C LEU A 611 -16.14 -6.53 16.82
N ASN A 612 -15.86 -7.16 15.67
CA ASN A 612 -14.94 -8.30 15.57
C ASN A 612 -14.37 -8.43 14.15
N SER A 613 -13.82 -9.58 13.75
CA SER A 613 -13.26 -9.77 12.41
C SER A 613 -14.30 -9.82 11.28
N ARG A 614 -15.60 -9.92 11.56
CA ARG A 614 -16.65 -9.98 10.53
C ARG A 614 -17.76 -8.94 10.70
N PHE A 615 -17.99 -8.42 11.90
CA PHE A 615 -19.09 -7.50 12.20
C PHE A 615 -18.59 -6.07 12.41
N TYR A 616 -19.28 -5.12 11.76
CA TYR A 616 -19.01 -3.68 11.81
C TYR A 616 -20.30 -2.91 12.04
N LEU A 617 -20.23 -1.88 12.88
CA LEU A 617 -21.30 -0.93 13.13
C LEU A 617 -20.97 0.41 12.47
N LEU A 618 -21.94 1.01 11.80
CA LEU A 618 -21.80 2.22 10.99
C LEU A 618 -22.82 3.28 11.42
N PRO A 619 -22.65 3.93 12.58
CA PRO A 619 -23.50 5.04 12.99
C PRO A 619 -23.20 6.29 12.13
N LYS A 620 -24.25 6.98 11.74
CA LYS A 620 -24.20 8.24 11.00
C LYS A 620 -25.28 9.18 11.49
N LEU A 621 -24.92 10.45 11.66
CA LEU A 621 -25.81 11.54 12.07
C LEU A 621 -25.65 12.68 11.06
N LYS A 622 -26.78 13.21 10.58
CA LYS A 622 -26.81 14.36 9.68
C LYS A 622 -27.81 15.38 10.18
N SER A 623 -27.54 16.66 9.93
CA SER A 623 -28.54 17.71 10.10
C SER A 623 -28.30 18.83 9.10
N ARG A 624 -29.38 19.46 8.63
CA ARG A 624 -29.33 20.70 7.85
C ARG A 624 -30.45 21.62 8.33
N PHE A 625 -30.08 22.84 8.67
CA PHE A 625 -30.96 23.87 9.18
C PHE A 625 -30.92 25.08 8.26
N LEU A 626 -32.10 25.59 7.88
CA LEU A 626 -32.25 26.78 7.05
C LEU A 626 -32.83 27.92 7.89
N PHE A 627 -32.11 29.04 7.94
CA PHE A 627 -32.44 30.24 8.71
C PHE A 627 -32.81 31.38 7.75
N GLY A 628 -33.81 32.20 8.12
CA GLY A 628 -34.28 33.31 7.29
C GLY A 628 -35.79 33.28 7.06
N SER A 629 -36.36 34.42 6.72
CA SER A 629 -37.80 34.57 6.44
C SER A 629 -38.18 33.94 5.09
N SER A 630 -37.41 34.24 4.04
CA SER A 630 -37.59 33.79 2.67
C SER A 630 -36.44 32.87 2.28
N VAL A 631 -36.75 31.64 1.90
CA VAL A 631 -35.78 30.67 1.36
C VAL A 631 -36.26 30.30 -0.04
N PRO A 632 -35.44 30.49 -1.10
CA PRO A 632 -35.82 30.15 -2.46
C PRO A 632 -36.01 28.64 -2.63
N ALA A 633 -36.82 28.25 -3.62
CA ALA A 633 -37.16 26.86 -3.84
C ALA A 633 -35.93 25.97 -4.05
N ILE A 634 -34.92 26.47 -4.78
CA ILE A 634 -33.67 25.75 -5.09
C ILE A 634 -32.87 25.35 -3.84
N TYR A 635 -32.86 26.16 -2.77
CA TYR A 635 -32.08 25.89 -1.55
C TYR A 635 -32.87 25.14 -0.46
N GLN A 636 -34.09 24.68 -0.74
CA GLN A 636 -34.85 23.81 0.16
C GLN A 636 -34.08 22.52 0.51
N ASN A 637 -34.57 21.76 1.48
CA ASN A 637 -33.99 20.45 1.78
C ASN A 637 -34.46 19.42 0.75
N TYR A 638 -33.50 18.82 0.06
CA TYR A 638 -33.73 17.69 -0.85
C TYR A 638 -33.12 16.44 -0.22
N ALA A 639 -33.87 15.34 -0.19
CA ALA A 639 -33.41 14.07 0.35
C ALA A 639 -33.63 12.91 -0.62
N GLY A 640 -32.63 12.07 -0.78
CA GLY A 640 -32.67 10.92 -1.69
C GLY A 640 -31.28 10.45 -2.10
N GLY A 641 -31.19 9.33 -2.81
CA GLY A 641 -29.91 8.82 -3.33
C GLY A 641 -28.98 8.23 -2.25
N VAL A 642 -27.91 7.59 -2.72
CA VAL A 642 -26.99 6.81 -1.86
C VAL A 642 -25.80 7.61 -1.32
N ALA A 643 -25.61 8.83 -1.78
CA ALA A 643 -24.55 9.73 -1.34
C ALA A 643 -25.05 11.17 -1.24
N ASP A 644 -24.45 11.93 -0.32
CA ASP A 644 -24.70 13.36 -0.17
C ASP A 644 -24.14 14.09 -1.39
N GLY A 645 -24.82 15.14 -1.86
CA GLY A 645 -24.32 15.90 -3.01
C GLY A 645 -24.51 15.22 -4.38
N TYR A 646 -25.23 14.10 -4.45
CA TYR A 646 -25.36 13.30 -5.67
C TYR A 646 -26.24 13.99 -6.72
N TYR A 647 -27.38 14.54 -6.29
CA TYR A 647 -28.29 15.29 -7.16
C TYR A 647 -28.08 16.80 -7.08
N LEU A 648 -27.91 17.34 -5.87
CA LEU A 648 -27.66 18.77 -5.64
C LEU A 648 -26.56 18.92 -4.58
N PRO A 649 -25.72 19.96 -4.59
CA PRO A 649 -24.62 20.11 -3.64
C PRO A 649 -25.03 20.05 -2.16
N TRP A 650 -26.25 20.48 -1.82
CA TRP A 650 -26.83 20.48 -0.47
C TRP A 650 -27.82 19.34 -0.22
N GLN A 651 -28.03 18.43 -1.18
CA GLN A 651 -28.92 17.28 -1.01
C GLN A 651 -28.37 16.33 0.05
N VAL A 652 -29.23 15.96 0.98
CA VAL A 652 -28.95 15.01 2.06
C VAL A 652 -29.22 13.60 1.53
N ALA A 653 -28.25 12.70 1.61
CA ALA A 653 -28.50 11.31 1.23
C ALA A 653 -29.52 10.68 2.18
N TRP A 654 -30.50 10.01 1.60
CA TRP A 654 -31.43 9.14 2.30
C TRP A 654 -31.36 7.80 1.57
N GLU A 655 -30.46 6.93 2.02
CA GLU A 655 -30.03 5.75 1.26
C GLU A 655 -31.18 4.78 1.02
N SER A 656 -32.24 4.85 1.85
CA SER A 656 -33.44 4.05 1.71
C SER A 656 -34.52 4.64 0.80
N ALA A 657 -34.33 5.84 0.22
CA ALA A 657 -35.26 6.47 -0.72
C ALA A 657 -34.82 6.25 -2.18
N GLN A 658 -35.79 5.99 -3.05
CA GLN A 658 -35.55 5.73 -4.48
C GLN A 658 -35.40 7.00 -5.31
N HIS A 659 -36.20 8.01 -4.99
CA HIS A 659 -36.26 9.28 -5.70
C HIS A 659 -35.81 10.42 -4.79
N VAL A 660 -35.71 11.62 -5.36
CA VAL A 660 -35.43 12.84 -4.61
C VAL A 660 -36.75 13.41 -4.10
N HIS A 661 -36.82 13.65 -2.79
CA HIS A 661 -37.98 14.23 -2.13
C HIS A 661 -37.65 15.61 -1.55
N LEU A 662 -38.58 16.55 -1.66
CA LEU A 662 -38.55 17.78 -0.88
C LEU A 662 -38.87 17.47 0.58
N LEU A 663 -38.09 18.10 1.47
CA LEU A 663 -38.27 18.06 2.92
C LEU A 663 -38.50 19.47 3.47
N GLU A 664 -38.95 19.55 4.71
CA GLU A 664 -39.12 20.78 5.46
C GLU A 664 -37.80 21.49 5.75
N ARG A 665 -37.87 22.76 6.18
CA ARG A 665 -36.69 23.65 6.35
C ARG A 665 -35.59 23.14 7.29
N ASN A 666 -35.94 22.33 8.28
CA ASN A 666 -35.00 21.81 9.27
C ASN A 666 -35.12 20.30 9.31
N VAL A 667 -34.00 19.61 9.14
CA VAL A 667 -33.95 18.15 9.09
C VAL A 667 -32.81 17.65 9.97
N VAL A 668 -33.10 16.61 10.77
CA VAL A 668 -32.10 15.85 11.53
C VAL A 668 -32.33 14.36 11.25
N THR A 669 -31.28 13.64 10.88
CA THR A 669 -31.36 12.23 10.53
C THR A 669 -30.27 11.42 11.21
N GLY A 670 -30.64 10.27 11.75
CA GLY A 670 -29.75 9.24 12.26
C GLY A 670 -29.85 7.99 11.39
N GLN A 671 -28.72 7.36 11.14
CA GLN A 671 -28.60 6.13 10.38
C GLN A 671 -27.72 5.15 11.16
N LEU A 672 -28.12 3.88 11.17
CA LEU A 672 -27.36 2.80 11.77
C LEU A 672 -27.21 1.65 10.76
N GLY A 673 -25.98 1.41 10.32
CA GLY A 673 -25.64 0.27 9.48
C GLY A 673 -25.01 -0.87 10.27
N PHE A 674 -25.49 -2.09 10.05
CA PHE A 674 -24.89 -3.34 10.49
C PHE A 674 -24.30 -4.06 9.29
N ARG A 675 -22.96 -4.11 9.21
CA ARG A 675 -22.27 -4.77 8.10
C ARG A 675 -21.60 -6.05 8.55
N TYR A 676 -21.89 -7.14 7.84
CA TYR A 676 -21.31 -8.46 8.02
C TYR A 676 -20.43 -8.84 6.83
N ARG A 677 -19.18 -9.23 7.08
CA ARG A 677 -18.26 -9.78 6.09
C ARG A 677 -18.44 -11.30 6.01
N VAL A 678 -19.04 -11.77 4.91
CA VAL A 678 -19.35 -13.20 4.72
C VAL A 678 -18.08 -14.00 4.45
N LYS A 679 -17.37 -13.66 3.36
CA LYS A 679 -16.10 -14.27 2.97
C LYS A 679 -15.34 -13.33 2.04
N GLY A 680 -14.02 -13.24 2.23
CA GLY A 680 -13.15 -12.40 1.40
C GLY A 680 -13.61 -10.94 1.39
N LYS A 681 -13.96 -10.45 0.20
CA LYS A 681 -14.36 -9.06 -0.07
C LYS A 681 -15.89 -8.87 -0.22
N PHE A 682 -16.68 -9.87 0.17
CA PHE A 682 -18.14 -9.83 0.10
C PHE A 682 -18.78 -9.43 1.44
N TYR A 683 -19.72 -8.50 1.38
CA TYR A 683 -20.39 -7.90 2.52
C TYR A 683 -21.90 -7.91 2.37
N LEU A 684 -22.61 -8.13 3.48
CA LEU A 684 -24.03 -7.88 3.63
C LEU A 684 -24.20 -6.72 4.61
N THR A 685 -25.03 -5.74 4.29
CA THR A 685 -25.32 -4.58 5.14
C THR A 685 -26.81 -4.43 5.34
N ALA A 686 -27.26 -4.42 6.58
CA ALA A 686 -28.59 -3.97 6.96
C ALA A 686 -28.50 -2.54 7.48
N LEU A 687 -29.36 -1.66 7.01
CA LEU A 687 -29.32 -0.23 7.30
C LEU A 687 -30.71 0.23 7.75
N GLY A 688 -30.75 0.95 8.85
CA GLY A 688 -31.94 1.66 9.32
C GLY A 688 -31.67 3.16 9.34
N GLU A 689 -32.63 3.94 8.88
CA GLU A 689 -32.64 5.41 8.92
C GLU A 689 -33.87 5.87 9.70
N TYR A 690 -33.67 6.88 10.55
CA TYR A 690 -34.74 7.58 11.25
C TYR A 690 -34.40 9.07 11.29
N GLY A 691 -35.38 9.93 11.12
CA GLY A 691 -35.17 11.36 11.12
C GLY A 691 -36.43 12.12 11.50
N LYS A 692 -36.24 13.41 11.76
CA LYS A 692 -37.32 14.36 11.97
C LYS A 692 -37.14 15.56 11.05
N GLU A 693 -38.27 16.06 10.58
CA GLU A 693 -38.33 17.29 9.80
C GLU A 693 -39.32 18.29 10.40
N ALA A 694 -39.01 19.59 10.32
CA ALA A 694 -39.89 20.63 10.81
C ALA A 694 -39.65 21.99 10.12
N ARG A 695 -40.72 22.74 9.91
CA ARG A 695 -40.64 24.11 9.36
C ARG A 695 -39.91 25.08 10.29
N LYS A 696 -40.11 24.97 11.61
CA LYS A 696 -39.45 25.78 12.64
C LYS A 696 -38.43 24.95 13.40
N PHE A 697 -37.24 25.50 13.62
CA PHE A 697 -36.17 24.83 14.38
C PHE A 697 -36.62 24.41 15.80
N SER A 698 -37.38 25.26 16.50
CA SER A 698 -37.90 24.96 17.85
C SER A 698 -38.81 23.73 17.92
N HIS A 699 -39.36 23.28 16.78
CA HIS A 699 -40.23 22.13 16.71
C HIS A 699 -39.53 20.86 16.21
N ILE A 700 -38.22 20.87 15.98
CA ILE A 700 -37.52 19.72 15.40
C ILE A 700 -37.67 18.42 16.22
N LEU A 701 -37.82 18.51 17.55
CA LEU A 701 -38.02 17.35 18.42
C LEU A 701 -39.45 16.77 18.36
N ILE A 702 -40.43 17.56 17.93
CA ILE A 702 -41.84 17.18 17.81
C ILE A 702 -42.35 17.19 16.36
N GLY A 703 -41.44 17.36 15.39
CA GLY A 703 -41.74 17.36 13.96
C GLY A 703 -42.04 15.97 13.40
N ASP A 704 -42.33 15.94 12.10
CA ASP A 704 -42.77 14.75 11.39
C ASP A 704 -41.68 13.68 11.33
N ASP A 705 -42.09 12.43 11.50
CA ASP A 705 -41.19 11.27 11.52
C ASP A 705 -40.88 10.79 10.10
N LEU A 706 -39.59 10.66 9.82
CA LEU A 706 -39.05 10.03 8.63
C LEU A 706 -38.37 8.72 9.03
N TRP A 707 -38.59 7.65 8.30
CA TRP A 707 -37.91 6.38 8.57
C TRP A 707 -37.73 5.57 7.30
N GLY A 708 -36.72 4.70 7.30
CA GLY A 708 -36.49 3.81 6.19
C GLY A 708 -35.50 2.71 6.52
N GLY A 709 -35.43 1.72 5.65
CA GLY A 709 -34.57 0.57 5.80
C GLY A 709 -34.05 0.09 4.46
N ALA A 710 -32.86 -0.50 4.49
CA ALA A 710 -32.27 -1.12 3.32
C ALA A 710 -31.48 -2.38 3.66
N LEU A 711 -31.49 -3.33 2.71
CA LEU A 711 -30.61 -4.49 2.69
C LEU A 711 -29.73 -4.39 1.46
N ARG A 712 -28.41 -4.41 1.67
CA ARG A 712 -27.41 -4.27 0.61
C ARG A 712 -26.45 -5.45 0.61
N ALA A 713 -26.32 -6.10 -0.53
CA ALA A 713 -25.23 -7.03 -0.81
C ALA A 713 -24.14 -6.29 -1.60
N SER A 714 -22.88 -6.48 -1.26
CA SER A 714 -21.78 -5.73 -1.87
C SER A 714 -20.50 -6.54 -1.98
N TYR A 715 -19.73 -6.26 -3.02
CA TYR A 715 -18.41 -6.81 -3.25
C TYR A 715 -17.40 -5.68 -3.45
N ASP A 716 -16.32 -5.69 -2.67
CA ASP A 716 -15.21 -4.73 -2.77
C ASP A 716 -14.30 -5.11 -3.95
N PHE A 717 -14.62 -4.58 -5.13
CA PHE A 717 -13.89 -4.84 -6.37
C PHE A 717 -12.80 -3.78 -6.60
N VAL A 718 -11.74 -4.15 -7.33
CA VAL A 718 -10.57 -3.29 -7.55
C VAL A 718 -10.90 -2.00 -8.31
N LEU A 719 -11.97 -2.00 -9.11
CA LEU A 719 -12.44 -0.83 -9.86
C LEU A 719 -13.55 -0.05 -9.13
N GLY A 720 -13.77 -0.34 -7.84
CA GLY A 720 -14.80 0.26 -7.00
C GLY A 720 -15.85 -0.74 -6.51
N PRO A 721 -16.71 -0.36 -5.56
CA PRO A 721 -17.74 -1.24 -5.00
C PRO A 721 -18.75 -1.68 -6.07
N VAL A 722 -19.14 -2.95 -6.02
CA VAL A 722 -20.31 -3.47 -6.75
C VAL A 722 -21.36 -3.84 -5.74
N SER A 723 -22.58 -3.34 -5.88
CA SER A 723 -23.64 -3.58 -4.91
C SER A 723 -25.03 -3.63 -5.53
N ILE A 724 -25.87 -4.48 -4.96
CA ILE A 724 -27.32 -4.47 -5.13
C ILE A 724 -27.96 -4.18 -3.78
N GLN A 725 -28.95 -3.31 -3.78
CA GLN A 725 -29.68 -2.90 -2.59
C GLN A 725 -31.17 -2.94 -2.85
N ALA A 726 -31.91 -3.48 -1.89
CA ALA A 726 -33.35 -3.30 -1.78
C ALA A 726 -33.63 -2.32 -0.65
N ASN A 727 -34.50 -1.35 -0.86
CA ASN A 727 -34.83 -0.34 0.13
C ASN A 727 -36.30 0.05 0.17
N TYR A 728 -36.72 0.54 1.33
CA TYR A 728 -38.05 1.06 1.60
C TYR A 728 -37.95 2.28 2.53
N SER A 729 -38.71 3.32 2.27
CA SER A 729 -38.72 4.55 3.07
C SER A 729 -40.14 5.10 3.21
N SER A 730 -40.40 5.81 4.32
CA SER A 730 -41.64 6.54 4.59
C SER A 730 -41.92 7.65 3.57
N LEU A 731 -40.87 8.15 2.89
CA LEU A 731 -40.97 9.17 1.83
C LEU A 731 -41.69 8.61 0.59
N GLY A 732 -41.16 7.53 0.00
CA GLY A 732 -41.71 6.94 -1.23
C GLY A 732 -42.81 5.89 -1.00
N LYS A 733 -42.84 5.25 0.19
CA LYS A 733 -43.72 4.12 0.56
C LYS A 733 -43.74 2.96 -0.45
N ASN A 734 -42.65 2.80 -1.20
CA ASN A 734 -42.45 1.75 -2.18
C ASN A 734 -41.14 1.01 -1.91
N VAL A 735 -41.09 -0.27 -2.30
CA VAL A 735 -39.83 -1.01 -2.37
C VAL A 735 -39.15 -0.62 -3.67
N GLY A 736 -37.87 -0.28 -3.61
CA GLY A 736 -37.07 -0.14 -4.81
C GLY A 736 -35.73 -0.82 -4.74
N ILE A 737 -35.08 -0.84 -5.89
CA ILE A 737 -33.82 -1.54 -6.11
C ILE A 737 -32.80 -0.54 -6.63
N TYR A 738 -31.63 -0.51 -5.99
CA TYR A 738 -30.49 0.27 -6.44
C TYR A 738 -29.33 -0.65 -6.77
N ILE A 739 -28.75 -0.49 -7.96
CA ILE A 739 -27.56 -1.23 -8.39
C ILE A 739 -26.46 -0.22 -8.66
N ASN A 740 -25.24 -0.52 -8.21
CA ASN A 740 -24.05 0.29 -8.44
C ASN A 740 -22.86 -0.62 -8.77
N ALA A 741 -22.02 -0.17 -9.69
CA ALA A 741 -20.70 -0.69 -9.95
C ALA A 741 -19.72 0.47 -10.20
N GLY A 742 -18.76 0.64 -9.29
CA GLY A 742 -17.70 1.64 -9.42
C GLY A 742 -17.69 2.68 -8.30
N PHE A 743 -16.73 3.59 -8.40
CA PHE A 743 -16.54 4.68 -7.45
C PHE A 743 -17.56 5.82 -7.67
N ILE A 744 -17.97 6.47 -6.59
CA ILE A 744 -18.85 7.65 -6.62
C ILE A 744 -18.02 8.88 -6.98
N PHE A 745 -18.39 9.58 -8.06
CA PHE A 745 -17.74 10.81 -8.50
C PHE A 745 -18.71 11.82 -9.09
#